data_AF-A0A6N3FZE0-F1
#
_entry.id   AF-A0A6N3FZE0-F1
#
_cell.length_a   1.000
_cell.length_b   1.000
_cell.length_c   1.000
_cell.angle_alpha   90.00
_cell.angle_beta   90.00
_cell.angle_gamma   90.00
#
_symmetry.space_group_name_H-M   'P 1'
#
loop_
_entity.id
_entity.type
_entity.pdbx_description
1 polymer ?
#
loop_
_entity_poly.entity_id
_entity_poly.type
_entity_poly.pdbx_seq_one_letter_code
_entity_poly.pdbx_strand_id
1 'polypeptide(L)'
;MKLHKKQLGSALSLFLTLSILLSMLALPAMAKAPAEGATLTLDDTLLTLDQSEETFVATLKVPVSQEQKNWADNQWKDWADSIQWSLTRDKVDVQSPEYYPNIYTGDDLENWMSWGHINQHGADGEPYFSLEEPEFSVRDGFVTVVQQFSHGIFFNMKDETLPLVTNSLQAIGSNTFRYARNVWPSFIGNYELAARVDGEKLAGTPMEINVYESNVRYDELYHELMEIKGLAEANGRYFDVQSFGKSTDGRDQWYAVVSDSAESVESFKKMNAQAQSDPEAVLEAIEGGMDYRMPIMMNNCHPDEAGGVDAHTNLLRTLATEDTVTWNTITGLTGGKQVDMGMYDPKIVDFALESDDGGTEYAFTGYGLKISATTINGNGNDGRTDASEYYTFSEDKQMSVDEILDNLIIIVVPDENPDGRTYNTRPNGNGFDLNRDASNQTQAETSNIARLICQWNPVAFIEFHGFTAQFLCEPCTPPHEPNLEYDLFVEQFLLGAEAFGNAALATMSVQHKDEFETKYQTYYTPLRDSYDAETGWDAWDDLSTNYTPSYAMLNCGSMGFTIETPSGGESSVRLLESGMYGLWQFLSDCKDTCYEAQLEFFRRAVNNEDHRDKMEQWYVDMSNQTLTEDTWRVPYAGNGKYFPEYYVLPVDAAAQRDPADAYAMAEFLIRNGVQVSRLTRDTAVDGVTYKAGSLVVDMYQAKRNYANCVLNQGYDASASGFPSLYSESVSSFPNMRGFDCAPIDTVGAFEGALEAVTEVQSASQSTGSGSIALLANNGTETVRTVNALLASGKTVGMVTEGANKGDFVVRASDLAAVEQEYALVITLTEQMPAARAISAPTLYLAGRHAAFGDDKVTSGYYTKWFADGYGFINYDNIHNNGTSNYDVMAYTKHMGFRVTDDPAKADVIVGSVALDSGAWGEAAVEAVKSGTPYIATGASTLDYLQTLIPGLTYEEKGQEALHRVTYPSDSLVTASQTGDGDHVIYTLNCAVLTGYPENAEVLIRAQEKDSFIVGCMAGGSMDNGVEAIAWTDGTMDITVFANSIVNRAHQQDDYLFASNAIFSEMLADEPLEFSAVTRGTLAQELYEREGKPTGGAAGFDDMAEDAAYADAVNWAASEGVMKGYSAAAFGPGDSLTREQLAVVLYRYAQKKGYELAQDGPALKDFTDGNAVSGWALEAMTWAVNTGVLTGKEDGTLAPQGAATAAEVTQALELLAAAAG
;
A
#
# COMPACT_ATOMS: atom_id res chain seq x y z
N MET A 1 6.77 -0.32 -31.58
CA MET A 1 7.56 0.33 -32.65
C MET A 1 7.22 1.82 -32.82
N LYS A 2 8.01 2.72 -32.20
CA LYS A 2 7.91 4.19 -32.33
C LYS A 2 8.52 4.64 -33.66
N LEU A 3 7.82 4.37 -34.76
CA LEU A 3 8.11 4.96 -36.06
C LEU A 3 6.96 5.86 -36.49
N HIS A 4 7.29 7.15 -36.66
CA HIS A 4 6.55 8.24 -37.32
C HIS A 4 5.85 9.26 -36.42
N LYS A 5 6.57 10.36 -36.12
CA LYS A 5 6.01 11.71 -36.28
C LYS A 5 7.06 12.72 -36.74
N LYS A 6 6.90 13.16 -37.98
CA LYS A 6 7.63 14.26 -38.63
C LYS A 6 6.87 15.59 -38.45
N GLN A 7 7.63 16.63 -38.09
CA GLN A 7 7.42 18.08 -38.35
C GLN A 7 6.43 18.91 -37.53
N LEU A 8 6.99 19.91 -36.81
CA LEU A 8 6.75 21.38 -36.80
C LEU A 8 7.28 21.89 -35.43
N GLY A 9 8.16 22.87 -35.21
CA GLY A 9 8.78 23.92 -36.00
C GLY A 9 8.93 25.20 -35.14
N SER A 10 10.16 25.49 -34.67
CA SER A 10 10.76 26.81 -34.34
C SER A 10 10.53 27.55 -32.99
N ALA A 11 11.63 27.64 -32.21
CA ALA A 11 12.39 28.85 -31.78
C ALA A 11 11.90 29.80 -30.66
N LEU A 12 12.71 29.94 -29.60
CA LEU A 12 13.52 31.13 -29.20
C LEU A 12 14.22 30.84 -27.83
N SER A 13 15.52 31.09 -27.63
CA SER A 13 16.02 32.36 -27.05
C SER A 13 17.55 32.38 -26.93
N LEU A 14 18.12 33.59 -26.95
CA LEU A 14 19.55 33.92 -27.03
C LEU A 14 20.06 34.66 -25.77
N PHE A 15 21.39 34.64 -25.59
CA PHE A 15 22.30 35.61 -24.92
C PHE A 15 22.45 35.55 -23.37
N LEU A 16 23.63 35.72 -22.74
CA LEU A 16 25.02 36.05 -23.12
C LEU A 16 25.94 35.80 -21.89
N THR A 17 27.16 35.28 -22.09
CA THR A 17 28.27 35.22 -21.11
C THR A 17 29.29 36.34 -21.33
N LEU A 18 30.14 36.63 -20.32
CA LEU A 18 31.51 37.23 -20.41
C LEU A 18 32.09 37.21 -18.96
N SER A 19 33.35 36.95 -18.59
CA SER A 19 34.66 37.01 -19.27
C SER A 19 35.83 36.43 -18.43
N ILE A 20 36.74 35.71 -19.12
CA ILE A 20 38.22 35.90 -19.26
C ILE A 20 39.17 35.71 -18.04
N LEU A 21 40.15 34.78 -18.14
CA LEU A 21 41.58 35.11 -18.37
C LEU A 21 42.50 33.92 -18.78
N LEU A 22 43.44 34.25 -19.69
CA LEU A 22 44.44 33.47 -20.44
C LEU A 22 45.54 32.76 -19.62
N SER A 23 46.10 31.63 -20.13
CA SER A 23 47.42 31.63 -20.80
C SER A 23 47.94 30.25 -21.31
N MET A 24 48.21 30.21 -22.63
CA MET A 24 49.35 29.60 -23.39
C MET A 24 49.63 28.08 -23.39
N LEU A 25 49.50 27.47 -24.57
CA LEU A 25 50.59 26.92 -25.42
C LEU A 25 50.06 26.72 -26.86
N ALA A 26 50.82 27.17 -27.86
CA ALA A 26 50.38 27.32 -29.25
C ALA A 26 50.67 26.08 -30.11
N LEU A 27 49.61 25.44 -30.61
CA LEU A 27 49.59 24.62 -31.83
C LEU A 27 49.13 25.51 -33.01
N PRO A 28 49.45 25.17 -34.27
CA PRO A 28 49.01 25.96 -35.43
C PRO A 28 47.48 26.03 -35.44
N ALA A 29 46.93 27.24 -35.34
CA ALA A 29 45.49 27.47 -35.42
C ALA A 29 44.96 26.94 -36.77
N MET A 30 44.22 25.84 -36.73
CA MET A 30 43.31 25.47 -37.82
C MET A 30 42.27 26.60 -37.94
N ALA A 31 41.84 26.90 -39.16
CA ALA A 31 41.00 28.06 -39.44
C ALA A 31 39.75 28.08 -38.53
N LYS A 32 39.67 29.07 -37.63
CA LYS A 32 38.43 29.40 -36.92
C LYS A 32 37.46 30.00 -37.93
N ALA A 33 36.41 29.27 -38.28
CA ALA A 33 35.29 29.82 -39.03
C ALA A 33 34.01 29.77 -38.17
N PRO A 34 33.28 30.89 -38.02
CA PRO A 34 31.91 30.86 -37.53
C PRO A 34 31.02 30.36 -38.67
N ALA A 35 30.17 29.36 -38.47
CA ALA A 35 29.36 28.82 -39.57
C ALA A 35 27.85 28.97 -39.34
N GLU A 36 27.34 30.19 -39.57
CA GLU A 36 25.94 30.33 -40.00
C GLU A 36 25.70 29.36 -41.18
N GLY A 37 24.79 28.40 -41.00
CA GLY A 37 24.41 27.43 -42.04
C GLY A 37 25.07 26.05 -41.96
N ALA A 38 25.78 25.72 -40.88
CA ALA A 38 26.14 24.32 -40.59
C ALA A 38 24.90 23.51 -40.15
N THR A 39 24.81 22.24 -40.55
CA THR A 39 23.71 21.34 -40.19
C THR A 39 24.26 19.98 -39.78
N LEU A 40 23.65 19.36 -38.78
CA LEU A 40 23.92 17.98 -38.36
C LEU A 40 22.64 17.17 -38.49
N THR A 41 22.73 15.97 -39.05
CA THR A 41 21.63 15.00 -39.11
C THR A 41 22.10 13.64 -38.60
N LEU A 42 21.18 12.89 -38.03
CA LEU A 42 21.37 11.52 -37.54
C LEU A 42 20.37 10.60 -38.25
N ASP A 43 20.74 9.35 -38.46
CA ASP A 43 19.90 8.32 -39.09
C ASP A 43 18.85 7.74 -38.14
N ASP A 44 19.19 7.61 -36.85
CA ASP A 44 18.26 7.33 -35.76
C ASP A 44 18.43 8.35 -34.64
N THR A 45 17.34 8.80 -34.01
CA THR A 45 17.39 9.79 -32.93
C THR A 45 17.14 9.21 -31.55
N LEU A 46 16.92 7.90 -31.43
CA LEU A 46 16.74 7.22 -30.16
C LEU A 46 17.97 6.36 -29.85
N LEU A 47 18.49 6.48 -28.63
CA LEU A 47 19.46 5.55 -28.06
C LEU A 47 18.81 4.79 -26.91
N THR A 48 18.98 3.47 -26.89
CA THR A 48 18.47 2.60 -25.84
C THR A 48 19.60 2.11 -24.93
N LEU A 49 19.30 1.94 -23.64
CA LEU A 49 20.28 1.48 -22.65
C LEU A 49 20.28 -0.05 -22.45
N ASP A 50 19.25 -0.76 -22.93
CA ASP A 50 19.09 -2.21 -22.79
C ASP A 50 19.80 -3.01 -23.89
N GLN A 51 20.01 -2.41 -25.06
CA GLN A 51 20.69 -3.07 -26.18
C GLN A 51 22.18 -3.27 -25.95
N SER A 52 22.67 -4.42 -26.43
CA SER A 52 24.08 -4.78 -26.32
C SER A 52 24.99 -4.05 -27.32
N GLU A 53 24.44 -3.64 -28.46
CA GLU A 53 25.12 -2.84 -29.49
C GLU A 53 24.11 -2.12 -30.39
N GLU A 54 24.26 -0.81 -30.58
CA GLU A 54 23.57 -0.03 -31.62
C GLU A 54 24.60 0.77 -32.44
N THR A 55 24.28 1.08 -33.69
CA THR A 55 25.14 1.86 -34.59
C THR A 55 24.40 3.08 -35.13
N PHE A 56 25.08 4.23 -35.15
CA PHE A 56 24.57 5.51 -35.59
C PHE A 56 25.48 6.16 -36.64
N VAL A 57 24.89 6.90 -37.57
CA VAL A 57 25.58 7.64 -38.62
C VAL A 57 25.25 9.13 -38.54
N ALA A 58 26.15 9.90 -37.95
CA ALA A 58 26.07 11.35 -37.87
C ALA A 58 26.66 12.00 -39.14
N THR A 59 25.85 12.81 -39.83
CA THR A 59 26.28 13.57 -41.02
C THR A 59 26.33 15.06 -40.73
N LEU A 60 27.54 15.58 -40.55
CA LEU A 60 27.81 17.01 -40.39
C LEU A 60 28.06 17.66 -41.75
N LYS A 61 27.37 18.76 -42.05
CA LYS A 61 27.60 19.56 -43.25
C LYS A 61 27.93 20.99 -42.86
N VAL A 62 29.12 21.46 -43.26
CA VAL A 62 29.64 22.79 -42.91
C VAL A 62 29.99 23.58 -44.17
N PRO A 63 29.57 24.86 -44.31
CA PRO A 63 30.03 25.73 -45.38
C PRO A 63 31.56 25.87 -45.38
N VAL A 64 32.20 25.70 -46.53
CA VAL A 64 33.65 25.91 -46.68
C VAL A 64 33.96 27.39 -46.61
N SER A 65 34.75 27.80 -45.61
CA SER A 65 35.16 29.20 -45.49
C SER A 65 36.11 29.64 -46.60
N GLN A 66 36.29 30.95 -46.74
CA GLN A 66 37.21 31.51 -47.74
C GLN A 66 38.67 31.08 -47.52
N GLU A 67 39.08 30.83 -46.27
CA GLU A 67 40.42 30.36 -45.90
C GLU A 67 40.62 28.86 -46.19
N GLN A 68 39.54 28.08 -46.06
CA GLN A 68 39.52 26.63 -46.32
C GLN A 68 39.41 26.27 -47.80
N LYS A 69 39.05 27.23 -48.67
CA LYS A 69 38.75 27.01 -50.09
C LYS A 69 39.87 26.31 -50.88
N ASN A 70 41.12 26.39 -50.43
CA ASN A 70 42.29 25.78 -51.07
C ASN A 70 42.98 24.72 -50.20
N TRP A 71 42.33 24.24 -49.15
CA TRP A 71 42.86 23.15 -48.34
C TRP A 71 43.07 21.89 -49.19
N ALA A 72 44.22 21.26 -49.00
CA ALA A 72 44.49 19.93 -49.55
C ALA A 72 43.76 18.85 -48.72
N ASP A 73 43.59 17.66 -49.29
CA ASP A 73 42.85 16.56 -48.65
C ASP A 73 43.40 16.20 -47.26
N ASN A 74 44.72 16.30 -47.05
CA ASN A 74 45.31 16.07 -45.73
C ASN A 74 44.88 17.11 -44.69
N GLN A 75 44.68 18.38 -45.08
CA GLN A 75 44.19 19.42 -44.17
C GLN A 75 42.70 19.22 -43.83
N TRP A 76 41.91 18.71 -44.78
CA TRP A 76 40.53 18.33 -44.53
C TRP A 76 40.41 17.08 -43.67
N LYS A 77 41.30 16.09 -43.85
CA LYS A 77 41.41 14.92 -42.97
C LYS A 77 41.78 15.34 -41.56
N ASP A 78 42.85 16.12 -41.39
CA ASP A 78 43.29 16.63 -40.09
C ASP A 78 42.18 17.42 -39.37
N TRP A 79 41.39 18.19 -40.12
CA TRP A 79 40.25 18.92 -39.58
C TRP A 79 39.09 18.00 -39.21
N ALA A 80 38.71 17.05 -40.07
CA ALA A 80 37.66 16.08 -39.77
C ALA A 80 38.02 15.23 -38.54
N ASP A 81 39.27 14.79 -38.43
CA ASP A 81 39.82 14.05 -37.28
C ASP A 81 39.87 14.90 -35.99
N SER A 82 39.83 16.23 -36.10
CA SER A 82 39.82 17.14 -34.95
C SER A 82 38.41 17.43 -34.40
N ILE A 83 37.36 16.95 -35.07
CA ILE A 83 35.98 17.15 -34.63
C ILE A 83 35.72 16.28 -33.40
N GLN A 84 35.36 16.93 -32.30
CA GLN A 84 34.89 16.28 -31.08
C GLN A 84 33.36 16.12 -31.15
N TRP A 85 32.88 14.96 -30.76
CA TRP A 85 31.45 14.65 -30.71
C TRP A 85 31.01 14.57 -29.25
N SER A 86 29.96 15.30 -28.90
CA SER A 86 29.45 15.35 -27.52
C SER A 86 27.97 15.01 -27.46
N LEU A 87 27.56 14.27 -26.44
CA LEU A 87 26.16 14.03 -26.11
C LEU A 87 25.88 14.62 -24.73
N THR A 88 25.23 15.78 -24.70
CA THR A 88 25.11 16.62 -23.49
C THR A 88 23.71 17.21 -23.33
N ARG A 89 23.34 17.56 -22.09
CA ARG A 89 22.11 18.30 -21.75
C ARG A 89 22.37 19.31 -20.64
N ASP A 90 21.61 20.40 -20.63
CA ASP A 90 21.74 21.46 -19.61
C ASP A 90 20.83 21.25 -18.39
N LYS A 91 19.77 20.45 -18.55
CA LYS A 91 18.76 20.12 -17.53
C LYS A 91 18.04 18.84 -17.91
N VAL A 92 17.33 18.25 -16.96
CA VAL A 92 16.40 17.16 -17.25
C VAL A 92 15.03 17.75 -17.60
N ASP A 93 14.38 17.11 -18.55
CA ASP A 93 13.03 17.40 -19.00
C ASP A 93 12.03 16.26 -18.75
N VAL A 94 12.51 15.12 -18.28
CA VAL A 94 11.73 13.89 -18.04
C VAL A 94 11.65 13.44 -16.57
N GLN A 95 12.45 14.01 -15.65
CA GLN A 95 12.43 13.71 -14.22
C GLN A 95 12.21 14.96 -13.39
N SER A 96 11.40 14.83 -12.32
CA SER A 96 11.20 15.92 -11.37
C SER A 96 12.46 16.12 -10.51
N PRO A 97 13.01 17.34 -10.42
CA PRO A 97 14.16 17.63 -9.54
C PRO A 97 13.81 17.52 -8.04
N GLU A 98 12.53 17.41 -7.70
CA GLU A 98 12.07 17.12 -6.33
C GLU A 98 12.40 15.68 -5.92
N TYR A 99 12.23 14.73 -6.85
CA TYR A 99 12.42 13.29 -6.61
C TYR A 99 13.82 12.82 -7.01
N TYR A 100 14.35 13.37 -8.12
CA TYR A 100 15.66 13.07 -8.70
C TYR A 100 16.52 14.34 -8.81
N PRO A 101 17.06 14.86 -7.69
CA PRO A 101 17.80 16.12 -7.69
C PRO A 101 19.20 16.03 -8.34
N ASN A 102 19.76 14.82 -8.48
CA ASN A 102 21.10 14.59 -9.01
C ASN A 102 21.04 13.75 -10.29
N ILE A 103 21.59 14.28 -11.40
CA ILE A 103 21.41 13.70 -12.75
C ILE A 103 22.70 13.81 -13.57
N TYR A 104 22.89 12.91 -14.53
CA TYR A 104 24.01 12.98 -15.46
C TYR A 104 23.73 14.00 -16.57
N THR A 105 24.63 14.96 -16.79
CA THR A 105 24.47 16.02 -17.80
C THR A 105 25.09 15.67 -19.15
N GLY A 106 25.68 14.49 -19.30
CA GLY A 106 26.44 14.09 -20.48
C GLY A 106 27.87 14.63 -20.51
N ASP A 107 28.62 14.18 -21.52
CA ASP A 107 30.02 14.50 -21.80
C ASP A 107 30.33 14.27 -23.31
N ASP A 108 31.60 14.45 -23.71
CA ASP A 108 32.10 14.03 -25.02
C ASP A 108 31.97 12.51 -25.17
N LEU A 109 31.59 12.01 -26.36
CA LEU A 109 31.29 10.58 -26.59
C LEU A 109 32.45 9.68 -26.14
N GLU A 110 33.69 10.11 -26.33
CA GLU A 110 34.90 9.36 -25.91
C GLU A 110 35.05 9.22 -24.38
N ASN A 111 34.39 10.07 -23.61
CA ASN A 111 34.42 10.07 -22.14
C ASN A 111 33.22 9.36 -21.51
N TRP A 112 32.16 9.11 -22.28
CA TRP A 112 31.02 8.36 -21.75
C TRP A 112 31.48 6.97 -21.31
N MET A 113 31.14 6.64 -20.08
CA MET A 113 31.41 5.34 -19.49
C MET A 113 30.12 4.53 -19.40
N SER A 114 30.25 3.22 -19.31
CA SER A 114 29.19 2.30 -18.87
C SER A 114 29.01 2.44 -17.36
N TRP A 115 27.81 2.12 -16.86
CA TRP A 115 27.60 1.90 -15.44
C TRP A 115 28.24 0.56 -15.05
N GLY A 116 29.38 0.64 -14.35
CA GLY A 116 30.25 -0.48 -13.99
C GLY A 116 29.70 -1.47 -12.96
N HIS A 117 30.59 -2.16 -12.23
CA HIS A 117 30.24 -3.32 -11.40
C HIS A 117 29.35 -2.95 -10.21
N ILE A 118 28.54 -3.92 -9.77
CA ILE A 118 27.49 -3.77 -8.76
C ILE A 118 27.96 -3.16 -7.43
N ASN A 119 29.18 -3.47 -6.99
CA ASN A 119 29.75 -2.98 -5.72
C ASN A 119 30.54 -1.67 -5.85
N GLN A 120 30.62 -1.10 -7.06
CA GLN A 120 31.39 0.10 -7.33
C GLN A 120 30.52 1.29 -7.74
N HIS A 121 29.19 1.13 -7.83
CA HIS A 121 28.25 2.22 -8.14
C HIS A 121 28.69 3.05 -9.37
N GLY A 122 29.15 2.36 -10.43
CA GLY A 122 29.64 3.00 -11.65
C GLY A 122 31.08 3.55 -11.59
N ALA A 123 31.81 3.40 -10.48
CA ALA A 123 33.17 3.94 -10.33
C ALA A 123 34.22 3.32 -11.28
N ASP A 124 33.95 2.13 -11.80
CA ASP A 124 34.84 1.31 -12.63
C ASP A 124 34.27 1.01 -14.03
N GLY A 125 33.40 1.89 -14.52
CA GLY A 125 32.87 1.81 -15.89
C GLY A 125 33.96 1.71 -16.95
N GLU A 126 33.61 1.11 -18.09
CA GLU A 126 34.43 1.06 -19.31
C GLU A 126 33.90 2.06 -20.36
N PRO A 127 34.70 2.53 -21.33
CA PRO A 127 34.23 3.41 -22.40
C PRO A 127 32.99 2.84 -23.10
N TYR A 128 31.95 3.66 -23.21
CA TYR A 128 30.63 3.22 -23.71
C TYR A 128 30.53 3.33 -25.22
N PHE A 129 30.96 4.45 -25.82
CA PHE A 129 30.95 4.66 -27.27
C PHE A 129 32.27 4.25 -27.94
N SER A 130 32.15 3.75 -29.17
CA SER A 130 33.25 3.51 -30.09
C SER A 130 33.02 4.33 -31.36
N LEU A 131 33.99 5.15 -31.75
CA LEU A 131 33.93 6.00 -32.95
C LEU A 131 34.80 5.40 -34.06
N GLU A 132 34.25 5.29 -35.27
CA GLU A 132 35.04 4.95 -36.46
C GLU A 132 35.85 6.16 -36.96
N GLU A 133 36.81 5.95 -37.86
CA GLU A 133 37.49 7.07 -38.51
C GLU A 133 36.50 7.90 -39.36
N PRO A 134 36.42 9.23 -39.20
CA PRO A 134 35.46 10.04 -39.93
C PRO A 134 35.78 10.08 -41.43
N GLU A 135 34.76 9.85 -42.25
CA GLU A 135 34.85 10.06 -43.70
C GLU A 135 34.48 11.50 -44.04
N PHE A 136 35.21 12.13 -44.97
CA PHE A 136 34.85 13.47 -45.43
C PHE A 136 34.80 13.58 -46.96
N SER A 137 33.95 14.49 -47.44
CA SER A 137 33.94 14.91 -48.84
C SER A 137 33.68 16.40 -48.97
N VAL A 138 34.32 17.04 -49.94
CA VAL A 138 34.18 18.48 -50.19
C VAL A 138 33.55 18.70 -51.55
N ARG A 139 32.30 19.16 -51.58
CA ARG A 139 31.52 19.37 -52.81
C ARG A 139 30.60 20.58 -52.66
N ASP A 140 30.37 21.29 -53.78
CA ASP A 140 29.38 22.37 -53.87
C ASP A 140 29.50 23.48 -52.80
N GLY A 141 30.72 23.75 -52.34
CA GLY A 141 30.99 24.77 -51.31
C GLY A 141 30.77 24.31 -49.87
N PHE A 142 30.56 23.02 -49.64
CA PHE A 142 30.43 22.41 -48.31
C PHE A 142 31.46 21.30 -48.12
N VAL A 143 31.90 21.12 -46.87
CA VAL A 143 32.49 19.89 -46.40
C VAL A 143 31.40 19.09 -45.69
N THR A 144 31.25 17.83 -46.08
CA THR A 144 30.40 16.86 -45.39
C THR A 144 31.31 15.88 -44.68
N VAL A 145 31.13 15.73 -43.37
CA VAL A 145 31.78 14.71 -42.53
C VAL A 145 30.72 13.71 -42.13
N VAL A 146 31.02 12.43 -42.32
CA VAL A 146 30.22 11.30 -41.85
C VAL A 146 30.99 10.64 -40.72
N GLN A 147 30.40 10.66 -39.53
CA GLN A 147 30.91 9.98 -38.35
C GLN A 147 29.99 8.80 -38.04
N GLN A 148 30.52 7.60 -38.18
CA GLN A 148 29.85 6.41 -37.64
C GLN A 148 30.35 6.19 -36.21
N PHE A 149 29.42 5.85 -35.32
CA PHE A 149 29.75 5.45 -33.95
C PHE A 149 28.78 4.36 -33.49
N SER A 150 29.25 3.50 -32.60
CA SER A 150 28.44 2.49 -31.92
C SER A 150 28.61 2.59 -30.41
N HIS A 151 27.78 1.89 -29.65
CA HIS A 151 28.00 1.68 -28.22
C HIS A 151 27.98 0.22 -27.83
N GLY A 152 28.53 -0.10 -26.67
CA GLY A 152 28.40 -1.41 -26.03
C GLY A 152 27.25 -1.47 -25.03
N ILE A 153 27.39 -2.32 -24.01
CA ILE A 153 26.42 -2.48 -22.91
C ILE A 153 26.55 -1.29 -21.94
N PHE A 154 25.43 -0.60 -21.66
CA PHE A 154 25.44 0.51 -20.71
C PHE A 154 25.50 0.03 -19.25
N PHE A 155 24.61 -0.88 -18.85
CA PHE A 155 24.64 -1.51 -17.53
C PHE A 155 25.58 -2.71 -17.53
N ASN A 156 26.88 -2.45 -17.39
CA ASN A 156 27.91 -3.48 -17.45
C ASN A 156 28.17 -4.08 -16.06
N MET A 157 27.14 -4.70 -15.49
CA MET A 157 27.20 -5.28 -14.14
C MET A 157 27.85 -6.66 -14.14
N LYS A 158 29.16 -6.68 -14.36
CA LYS A 158 29.98 -7.89 -14.32
C LYS A 158 29.95 -8.54 -12.94
N ASP A 159 29.42 -9.75 -12.88
CA ASP A 159 29.62 -10.70 -11.79
C ASP A 159 30.50 -11.85 -12.31
N GLU A 160 31.68 -12.05 -11.71
CA GLU A 160 32.61 -13.12 -12.12
C GLU A 160 32.06 -14.54 -11.88
N THR A 161 30.99 -14.66 -11.10
CA THR A 161 30.27 -15.92 -10.85
C THR A 161 29.16 -16.20 -11.85
N LEU A 162 28.76 -15.19 -12.66
CA LEU A 162 27.75 -15.30 -13.70
C LEU A 162 28.39 -15.28 -15.12
N PRO A 163 27.80 -15.92 -16.14
CA PRO A 163 28.34 -15.91 -17.50
C PRO A 163 28.41 -14.50 -18.11
N LEU A 164 29.41 -14.20 -18.95
CA LEU A 164 29.68 -12.88 -19.57
C LEU A 164 28.51 -12.12 -20.27
N VAL A 165 27.34 -12.75 -20.47
CA VAL A 165 26.19 -12.18 -21.21
C VAL A 165 24.89 -12.15 -20.39
N THR A 166 24.90 -12.59 -19.13
CA THR A 166 23.75 -12.40 -18.21
C THR A 166 23.57 -10.94 -17.78
N ASN A 167 24.50 -10.04 -18.12
CA ASN A 167 24.60 -8.74 -17.45
C ASN A 167 23.81 -7.60 -18.10
N SER A 168 23.35 -7.68 -19.36
CA SER A 168 22.50 -6.61 -19.95
C SER A 168 21.01 -6.94 -19.84
N LEU A 169 20.61 -8.12 -20.33
CA LEU A 169 19.23 -8.61 -20.34
C LEU A 169 18.60 -8.76 -18.95
N GLN A 170 19.41 -9.12 -17.95
CA GLN A 170 18.94 -9.27 -16.57
C GLN A 170 19.28 -8.04 -15.71
N ALA A 171 20.08 -7.07 -16.15
CA ALA A 171 20.44 -5.92 -15.30
C ALA A 171 19.26 -4.98 -15.05
N ILE A 172 18.46 -4.72 -16.07
CA ILE A 172 17.30 -3.83 -15.92
C ILE A 172 16.20 -4.54 -15.12
N GLY A 173 16.15 -5.88 -15.21
CA GLY A 173 15.08 -6.67 -14.63
C GLY A 173 15.37 -7.48 -13.37
N SER A 174 16.57 -7.94 -13.04
CA SER A 174 16.70 -8.88 -11.92
C SER A 174 16.69 -8.19 -10.55
N ASN A 175 16.15 -8.87 -9.54
CA ASN A 175 16.28 -8.44 -8.13
C ASN A 175 17.74 -8.37 -7.67
N THR A 176 18.64 -9.11 -8.33
CA THR A 176 20.10 -9.04 -8.13
C THR A 176 20.68 -7.67 -8.54
N PHE A 177 19.93 -6.88 -9.32
CA PHE A 177 20.45 -5.72 -10.06
C PHE A 177 19.67 -4.42 -9.80
N ARG A 178 19.05 -4.29 -8.61
CA ARG A 178 18.29 -3.11 -8.13
C ARG A 178 18.96 -1.73 -8.36
N TYR A 179 20.29 -1.66 -8.36
CA TYR A 179 21.02 -0.41 -8.60
C TYR A 179 20.82 0.12 -10.02
N ALA A 180 20.68 -0.76 -11.01
CA ALA A 180 20.35 -0.35 -12.36
C ALA A 180 18.96 0.30 -12.41
N ARG A 181 17.97 -0.25 -11.70
CA ARG A 181 16.61 0.30 -11.61
C ARG A 181 16.58 1.68 -10.96
N ASN A 182 17.36 1.93 -9.90
CA ASN A 182 17.38 3.27 -9.31
C ASN A 182 18.17 4.29 -10.15
N VAL A 183 19.17 3.85 -10.92
CA VAL A 183 20.10 4.78 -11.58
C VAL A 183 19.65 5.27 -12.96
N TRP A 184 19.03 4.42 -13.79
CA TRP A 184 18.69 4.80 -15.18
C TRP A 184 17.81 6.05 -15.35
N PRO A 185 16.90 6.43 -14.41
CA PRO A 185 16.17 7.69 -14.50
C PRO A 185 17.12 8.90 -14.47
N SER A 186 18.32 8.75 -13.90
CA SER A 186 19.36 9.79 -13.86
C SER A 186 20.05 9.99 -15.21
N PHE A 187 19.85 9.09 -16.18
CA PHE A 187 20.51 9.07 -17.49
C PHE A 187 19.57 9.32 -18.67
N ILE A 188 18.31 8.88 -18.62
CA ILE A 188 17.33 9.05 -19.72
C ILE A 188 16.85 10.50 -19.89
N GLY A 189 16.30 10.81 -21.06
CA GLY A 189 15.73 12.12 -21.43
C GLY A 189 16.32 12.67 -22.72
N ASN A 190 16.03 13.95 -23.02
CA ASN A 190 16.53 14.57 -24.25
C ASN A 190 17.96 15.12 -24.08
N TYR A 191 18.82 14.77 -25.03
CA TYR A 191 20.19 15.26 -25.17
C TYR A 191 20.37 15.97 -26.50
N GLU A 192 21.49 16.68 -26.62
CA GLU A 192 21.98 17.21 -27.88
C GLU A 192 23.27 16.49 -28.28
N LEU A 193 23.23 15.79 -29.42
CA LEU A 193 24.44 15.35 -30.11
C LEU A 193 25.02 16.56 -30.85
N ALA A 194 26.25 16.95 -30.56
CA ALA A 194 26.91 18.11 -31.14
C ALA A 194 28.31 17.79 -31.67
N ALA A 195 28.63 18.37 -32.83
CA ALA A 195 29.97 18.39 -33.38
C ALA A 195 30.68 19.69 -32.96
N ARG A 196 31.90 19.57 -32.42
CA ARG A 196 32.68 20.68 -31.85
C ARG A 196 34.10 20.67 -32.40
N VAL A 197 34.69 21.86 -32.52
CA VAL A 197 36.12 22.03 -32.83
C VAL A 197 36.66 23.07 -31.86
N ASP A 198 37.77 22.76 -31.18
CA ASP A 198 38.36 23.60 -30.14
C ASP A 198 37.34 24.05 -29.05
N GLY A 199 36.39 23.17 -28.69
CA GLY A 199 35.31 23.44 -27.73
C GLY A 199 34.15 24.31 -28.26
N GLU A 200 34.26 24.88 -29.45
CA GLU A 200 33.18 25.64 -30.09
C GLU A 200 32.25 24.71 -30.87
N LYS A 201 30.93 24.82 -30.64
CA LYS A 201 29.90 24.03 -31.33
C LYS A 201 29.75 24.48 -32.79
N LEU A 202 29.87 23.53 -33.71
CA LEU A 202 29.62 23.73 -35.14
C LEU A 202 28.13 23.58 -35.47
N ALA A 203 27.54 22.45 -35.08
CA ALA A 203 26.12 22.14 -35.24
C ALA A 203 25.71 21.11 -34.17
N GLY A 204 24.40 21.01 -33.91
CA GLY A 204 23.83 20.00 -33.02
C GLY A 204 22.50 19.49 -33.55
N THR A 205 22.12 18.29 -33.12
CA THR A 205 20.81 17.68 -33.37
C THR A 205 20.29 17.04 -32.08
N PRO A 206 18.97 17.06 -31.82
CA PRO A 206 18.40 16.32 -30.70
C PRO A 206 18.64 14.81 -30.83
N MET A 207 18.83 14.15 -29.69
CA MET A 207 18.87 12.71 -29.55
C MET A 207 18.22 12.36 -28.19
N GLU A 208 17.25 11.46 -28.20
CA GLU A 208 16.60 10.95 -27.00
C GLU A 208 17.37 9.75 -26.47
N ILE A 209 17.58 9.69 -25.16
CA ILE A 209 18.04 8.48 -24.48
C ILE A 209 16.87 7.91 -23.70
N ASN A 210 16.52 6.66 -23.97
CA ASN A 210 15.52 5.91 -23.20
C ASN A 210 16.12 4.58 -22.74
N VAL A 211 15.47 3.85 -21.83
CA VAL A 211 15.99 2.52 -21.42
C VAL A 211 15.82 1.49 -22.51
N TYR A 212 14.68 1.50 -23.18
CA TYR A 212 14.33 0.67 -24.32
C TYR A 212 13.21 1.37 -25.10
N GLU A 213 12.96 0.90 -26.32
CA GLU A 213 12.12 1.61 -27.30
C GLU A 213 10.70 1.92 -26.78
N SER A 214 10.05 0.90 -26.22
CA SER A 214 8.65 1.00 -25.78
C SER A 214 8.47 1.64 -24.40
N ASN A 215 9.53 2.05 -23.69
CA ASN A 215 9.37 2.55 -22.32
C ASN A 215 8.57 3.86 -22.25
N VAL A 216 7.45 3.83 -21.51
CA VAL A 216 6.55 4.99 -21.29
C VAL A 216 6.59 5.42 -19.83
N ARG A 217 6.93 6.67 -19.56
CA ARG A 217 6.90 7.18 -18.17
C ARG A 217 5.48 7.51 -17.73
N TYR A 218 5.25 7.55 -16.42
CA TYR A 218 3.92 7.87 -15.89
C TYR A 218 3.41 9.26 -16.37
N ASP A 219 4.29 10.26 -16.44
CA ASP A 219 3.93 11.61 -16.91
C ASP A 219 3.59 11.68 -18.41
N GLU A 220 3.99 10.68 -19.18
CA GLU A 220 3.64 10.54 -20.61
C GLU A 220 2.39 9.70 -20.83
N LEU A 221 2.10 8.77 -19.92
CA LEU A 221 1.08 7.72 -20.10
C LEU A 221 -0.28 8.27 -20.54
N TYR A 222 -0.77 9.33 -19.89
CA TYR A 222 -2.05 9.93 -20.28
C TYR A 222 -2.02 10.50 -21.71
N HIS A 223 -0.92 11.13 -22.11
CA HIS A 223 -0.77 11.67 -23.46
C HIS A 223 -0.71 10.56 -24.52
N GLU A 224 -0.01 9.45 -24.23
CA GLU A 224 0.02 8.26 -25.07
C GLU A 224 -1.37 7.63 -25.23
N LEU A 225 -2.11 7.45 -24.14
CA LEU A 225 -3.48 6.91 -24.18
C LEU A 225 -4.43 7.79 -25.00
N MET A 226 -4.31 9.12 -24.90
CA MET A 226 -5.12 10.05 -25.69
C MET A 226 -4.71 10.08 -27.17
N GLU A 227 -3.44 9.86 -27.49
CA GLU A 227 -3.01 9.65 -28.88
C GLU A 227 -3.63 8.37 -29.44
N ILE A 228 -3.50 7.25 -28.73
CA ILE A 228 -4.03 5.95 -29.14
C ILE A 228 -5.56 6.04 -29.33
N LYS A 229 -6.27 6.72 -28.43
CA LYS A 229 -7.70 7.01 -28.57
C LYS A 229 -8.01 7.69 -29.91
N GLY A 230 -7.25 8.73 -30.27
CA GLY A 230 -7.44 9.42 -31.55
C GLY A 230 -7.18 8.54 -32.78
N LEU A 231 -6.26 7.58 -32.68
CA LEU A 231 -6.00 6.58 -33.72
C LEU A 231 -7.16 5.57 -33.82
N ALA A 232 -7.65 5.08 -32.69
CA ALA A 232 -8.77 4.14 -32.63
C ALA A 232 -10.04 4.77 -33.24
N GLU A 233 -10.36 6.01 -32.86
CA GLU A 233 -11.49 6.77 -33.42
C GLU A 233 -11.36 6.97 -34.94
N ALA A 234 -10.13 7.18 -35.45
CA ALA A 234 -9.88 7.31 -36.88
C ALA A 234 -10.13 6.01 -37.66
N ASN A 235 -9.98 4.86 -37.01
CA ASN A 235 -10.28 3.52 -37.54
C ASN A 235 -11.68 3.02 -37.17
N GLY A 236 -12.53 3.86 -36.57
CA GLY A 236 -13.92 3.52 -36.25
C GLY A 236 -14.09 2.59 -35.06
N ARG A 237 -13.08 2.45 -34.20
CA ARG A 237 -13.10 1.61 -33.00
C ARG A 237 -13.48 2.42 -31.76
N TYR A 238 -14.21 1.80 -30.83
CA TYR A 238 -14.52 2.45 -29.56
C TYR A 238 -13.31 2.38 -28.63
N PHE A 239 -12.89 3.54 -28.12
CA PHE A 239 -11.79 3.67 -27.18
C PHE A 239 -12.11 4.75 -26.16
N ASP A 240 -12.04 4.41 -24.87
CA ASP A 240 -12.24 5.36 -23.79
C ASP A 240 -11.13 5.30 -22.75
N VAL A 241 -10.85 6.43 -22.10
CA VAL A 241 -9.79 6.57 -21.09
C VAL A 241 -10.38 7.25 -19.87
N GLN A 242 -10.24 6.62 -18.70
CA GLN A 242 -10.83 7.10 -17.45
C GLN A 242 -9.85 6.95 -16.29
N SER A 243 -9.95 7.84 -15.30
CA SER A 243 -9.28 7.67 -14.02
C SER A 243 -10.22 6.91 -13.07
N PHE A 244 -9.75 5.86 -12.42
CA PHE A 244 -10.53 5.06 -11.46
C PHE A 244 -10.21 5.36 -9.99
N GLY A 245 -9.27 6.28 -9.76
CA GLY A 245 -8.88 6.70 -8.42
C GLY A 245 -7.58 7.48 -8.42
N LYS A 246 -7.14 7.81 -7.20
CA LYS A 246 -5.84 8.43 -6.95
C LYS A 246 -4.97 7.46 -6.16
N SER A 247 -3.69 7.42 -6.50
CA SER A 247 -2.66 6.75 -5.72
C SER A 247 -2.47 7.42 -4.36
N THR A 248 -1.65 6.78 -3.53
CA THR A 248 -1.24 7.27 -2.22
C THR A 248 -0.72 8.71 -2.28
N ASP A 249 0.11 9.03 -3.26
CA ASP A 249 0.69 10.37 -3.44
C ASP A 249 -0.14 11.28 -4.37
N GLY A 250 -1.36 10.87 -4.73
CA GLY A 250 -2.33 11.71 -5.43
C GLY A 250 -2.26 11.71 -6.96
N ARG A 251 -1.57 10.72 -7.57
CA ARG A 251 -1.50 10.53 -9.03
C ARG A 251 -2.74 9.81 -9.54
N ASP A 252 -3.22 10.14 -10.73
CA ASP A 252 -4.35 9.43 -11.35
C ASP A 252 -3.96 7.99 -11.72
N GLN A 253 -4.78 7.03 -11.33
CA GLN A 253 -4.71 5.67 -11.89
C GLN A 253 -5.61 5.59 -13.11
N TRP A 254 -5.01 5.39 -14.29
CA TRP A 254 -5.72 5.40 -15.58
C TRP A 254 -6.07 3.98 -16.03
N TYR A 255 -7.22 3.84 -16.66
CA TYR A 255 -7.58 2.64 -17.42
C TYR A 255 -8.20 3.01 -18.77
N ALA A 256 -8.03 2.13 -19.74
CA ALA A 256 -8.61 2.23 -21.06
C ALA A 256 -9.65 1.12 -21.29
N VAL A 257 -10.66 1.41 -22.11
CA VAL A 257 -11.68 0.44 -22.55
C VAL A 257 -11.71 0.43 -24.06
N VAL A 258 -11.52 -0.74 -24.66
CA VAL A 258 -11.58 -0.97 -26.11
C VAL A 258 -12.66 -1.98 -26.44
N SER A 259 -13.49 -1.67 -27.43
CA SER A 259 -14.58 -2.53 -27.90
C SER A 259 -14.98 -2.15 -29.34
N ASP A 260 -15.89 -2.89 -29.95
CA ASP A 260 -16.45 -2.57 -31.26
C ASP A 260 -17.28 -1.27 -31.21
N SER A 261 -18.03 -1.04 -30.12
CA SER A 261 -18.89 0.13 -30.01
C SER A 261 -19.19 0.57 -28.57
N ALA A 262 -19.57 1.84 -28.42
CA ALA A 262 -20.08 2.36 -27.14
C ALA A 262 -21.38 1.66 -26.70
N GLU A 263 -22.20 1.21 -27.66
CA GLU A 263 -23.45 0.52 -27.39
C GLU A 263 -23.22 -0.88 -26.80
N SER A 264 -22.20 -1.59 -27.28
CA SER A 264 -21.77 -2.89 -26.74
C SER A 264 -21.31 -2.75 -25.28
N VAL A 265 -20.51 -1.73 -24.97
CA VAL A 265 -20.06 -1.45 -23.60
C VAL A 265 -21.23 -1.13 -22.66
N GLU A 266 -22.16 -0.28 -23.09
CA GLU A 266 -23.34 0.05 -22.28
C GLU A 266 -24.34 -1.10 -22.14
N SER A 267 -24.39 -2.00 -23.13
CA SER A 267 -25.19 -3.22 -23.07
C SER A 267 -24.58 -4.23 -22.10
N PHE A 268 -23.25 -4.41 -22.14
CA PHE A 268 -22.53 -5.23 -21.18
C PHE A 268 -22.75 -4.73 -19.75
N LYS A 269 -22.62 -3.43 -19.45
CA LYS A 269 -22.84 -2.91 -18.09
C LYS A 269 -24.23 -3.25 -17.53
N LYS A 270 -25.27 -3.27 -18.36
CA LYS A 270 -26.62 -3.69 -17.96
C LYS A 270 -26.69 -5.19 -17.72
N MET A 271 -26.11 -5.98 -18.62
CA MET A 271 -26.02 -7.43 -18.50
C MET A 271 -25.24 -7.83 -17.24
N ASN A 272 -24.14 -7.15 -16.93
CA ASN A 272 -23.30 -7.40 -15.75
C ASN A 272 -24.06 -7.18 -14.43
N ALA A 273 -24.91 -6.15 -14.36
CA ALA A 273 -25.77 -5.95 -13.21
C ALA A 273 -26.81 -7.08 -13.08
N GLN A 274 -27.38 -7.52 -14.21
CA GLN A 274 -28.34 -8.62 -14.22
C GLN A 274 -27.68 -9.95 -13.85
N ALA A 275 -26.48 -10.24 -14.36
CA ALA A 275 -25.71 -11.47 -14.07
C ALA A 275 -25.49 -11.69 -12.57
N GLN A 276 -25.32 -10.61 -11.79
CA GLN A 276 -25.15 -10.72 -10.34
C GLN A 276 -26.46 -10.95 -9.57
N SER A 277 -27.61 -10.59 -10.15
CA SER A 277 -28.92 -10.70 -9.49
C SER A 277 -29.78 -11.87 -10.00
N ASP A 278 -29.61 -12.23 -11.27
CA ASP A 278 -30.38 -13.21 -12.02
C ASP A 278 -29.51 -13.78 -13.18
N PRO A 279 -28.45 -14.54 -12.84
CA PRO A 279 -27.56 -15.15 -13.83
C PRO A 279 -28.27 -16.13 -14.76
N GLU A 280 -29.31 -16.82 -14.29
CA GLU A 280 -30.10 -17.76 -15.11
C GLU A 280 -30.76 -17.05 -16.28
N ALA A 281 -31.34 -15.85 -16.07
CA ALA A 281 -31.94 -15.09 -17.16
C ALA A 281 -30.90 -14.59 -18.19
N VAL A 282 -29.66 -14.35 -17.77
CA VAL A 282 -28.57 -14.00 -18.71
C VAL A 282 -28.17 -15.23 -19.53
N LEU A 283 -28.00 -16.39 -18.88
CA LEU A 283 -27.70 -17.66 -19.53
C LEU A 283 -28.78 -18.03 -20.56
N GLU A 284 -30.06 -17.98 -20.20
CA GLU A 284 -31.18 -18.23 -21.12
C GLU A 284 -31.17 -17.29 -22.33
N ALA A 285 -30.73 -16.03 -22.14
CA ALA A 285 -30.67 -15.06 -23.21
C ALA A 285 -29.51 -15.35 -24.17
N ILE A 286 -28.35 -15.77 -23.66
CA ILE A 286 -27.19 -16.21 -24.46
C ILE A 286 -27.55 -17.45 -25.27
N GLU A 287 -28.12 -18.48 -24.63
CA GLU A 287 -28.63 -19.68 -25.32
C GLU A 287 -29.70 -19.33 -26.38
N GLY A 288 -30.44 -18.23 -26.15
CA GLY A 288 -31.41 -17.66 -27.08
C GLY A 288 -30.81 -16.89 -28.26
N GLY A 289 -29.48 -16.76 -28.34
CA GLY A 289 -28.75 -16.04 -29.38
C GLY A 289 -28.58 -14.54 -29.12
N MET A 290 -28.50 -14.12 -27.85
CA MET A 290 -28.12 -12.75 -27.50
C MET A 290 -26.72 -12.43 -28.05
N ASP A 291 -26.59 -11.29 -28.73
CA ASP A 291 -25.29 -10.77 -29.11
C ASP A 291 -24.68 -10.00 -27.92
N TYR A 292 -23.46 -10.36 -27.54
CA TYR A 292 -22.75 -9.77 -26.40
C TYR A 292 -21.23 -9.87 -26.57
N ARG A 293 -20.50 -9.02 -25.83
CA ARG A 293 -19.04 -9.06 -25.71
C ARG A 293 -18.65 -9.43 -24.29
N MET A 294 -17.67 -10.31 -24.15
CA MET A 294 -17.14 -10.78 -22.87
C MET A 294 -16.05 -9.82 -22.34
N PRO A 295 -16.12 -9.38 -21.07
CA PRO A 295 -15.13 -8.48 -20.50
C PRO A 295 -13.84 -9.22 -20.10
N ILE A 296 -12.69 -8.70 -20.51
CA ILE A 296 -11.38 -9.13 -20.00
C ILE A 296 -10.63 -7.93 -19.44
N MET A 297 -9.84 -8.11 -18.40
CA MET A 297 -9.07 -7.05 -17.77
C MET A 297 -7.59 -7.39 -17.78
N MET A 298 -6.76 -6.42 -18.16
CA MET A 298 -5.30 -6.52 -18.13
C MET A 298 -4.73 -5.51 -17.13
N ASN A 299 -3.74 -5.91 -16.34
CA ASN A 299 -3.19 -5.11 -15.24
C ASN A 299 -1.67 -5.31 -15.05
N ASN A 300 -1.02 -4.34 -14.41
CA ASN A 300 0.33 -4.48 -13.85
C ASN A 300 0.39 -3.68 -12.53
N CYS A 301 0.72 -4.37 -11.43
CA CYS A 301 0.82 -3.77 -10.09
C CYS A 301 2.26 -3.45 -9.65
N HIS A 302 3.26 -4.01 -10.35
CA HIS A 302 4.69 -3.73 -10.14
C HIS A 302 5.27 -2.97 -11.34
N PRO A 303 5.32 -1.64 -11.27
CA PRO A 303 5.64 -0.82 -12.42
C PRO A 303 7.13 -0.77 -12.75
N ASP A 304 7.98 -1.28 -11.84
CA ASP A 304 9.40 -1.52 -12.10
C ASP A 304 9.63 -2.80 -12.92
N GLU A 305 8.63 -3.69 -13.04
CA GLU A 305 8.50 -4.73 -14.07
C GLU A 305 7.99 -4.12 -15.38
N ALA A 306 8.73 -3.10 -15.81
CA ALA A 306 8.28 -2.07 -16.73
C ALA A 306 7.76 -2.60 -18.08
N GLY A 307 8.24 -3.77 -18.53
CA GLY A 307 7.77 -4.42 -19.74
C GLY A 307 6.27 -4.74 -19.74
N GLY A 308 5.66 -4.99 -18.59
CA GLY A 308 4.21 -5.20 -18.47
C GLY A 308 3.41 -3.95 -18.81
N VAL A 309 3.75 -2.81 -18.20
CA VAL A 309 3.14 -1.50 -18.45
C VAL A 309 3.27 -1.09 -19.92
N ASP A 310 4.45 -1.32 -20.49
CA ASP A 310 4.76 -0.89 -21.84
C ASP A 310 4.09 -1.80 -22.90
N ALA A 311 3.98 -3.11 -22.63
CA ALA A 311 3.19 -4.04 -23.44
C ALA A 311 1.71 -3.66 -23.48
N HIS A 312 1.12 -3.22 -22.36
CA HIS A 312 -0.26 -2.71 -22.35
C HIS A 312 -0.46 -1.56 -23.32
N THR A 313 0.45 -0.59 -23.31
CA THR A 313 0.35 0.59 -24.18
C THR A 313 0.49 0.20 -25.66
N ASN A 314 1.39 -0.72 -25.98
CA ASN A 314 1.56 -1.23 -27.34
C ASN A 314 0.36 -2.07 -27.80
N LEU A 315 -0.19 -2.94 -26.95
CA LEU A 315 -1.38 -3.74 -27.28
C LEU A 315 -2.60 -2.85 -27.54
N LEU A 316 -2.81 -1.81 -26.72
CA LEU A 316 -3.85 -0.80 -26.97
C LEU A 316 -3.64 -0.11 -28.32
N ARG A 317 -2.39 0.21 -28.68
CA ARG A 317 -2.05 0.79 -29.99
C ARG A 317 -2.33 -0.19 -31.13
N THR A 318 -1.95 -1.45 -31.00
CA THR A 318 -2.25 -2.51 -31.98
C THR A 318 -3.75 -2.64 -32.20
N LEU A 319 -4.54 -2.72 -31.12
CA LEU A 319 -6.01 -2.73 -31.19
C LEU A 319 -6.57 -1.45 -31.79
N ALA A 320 -5.88 -0.32 -31.71
CA ALA A 320 -6.31 0.94 -32.31
C ALA A 320 -5.96 1.05 -33.81
N THR A 321 -4.84 0.48 -34.27
CA THR A 321 -4.28 0.77 -35.60
C THR A 321 -4.31 -0.37 -36.60
N GLU A 322 -4.19 -1.63 -36.16
CA GLU A 322 -4.00 -2.76 -37.08
C GLU A 322 -5.34 -3.37 -37.51
N ASP A 323 -5.47 -3.79 -38.77
CA ASP A 323 -6.65 -4.55 -39.24
C ASP A 323 -6.62 -6.01 -38.76
N THR A 324 -5.40 -6.57 -38.63
CA THR A 324 -5.15 -7.96 -38.27
C THR A 324 -3.92 -8.08 -37.39
N VAL A 325 -3.96 -8.95 -36.39
CA VAL A 325 -2.77 -9.39 -35.64
C VAL A 325 -2.22 -10.68 -36.25
N THR A 326 -0.90 -10.88 -36.21
CA THR A 326 -0.21 -12.06 -36.75
C THR A 326 0.70 -12.68 -35.70
N TRP A 327 0.63 -14.00 -35.53
CA TRP A 327 1.45 -14.74 -34.57
C TRP A 327 1.73 -16.17 -35.05
N ASN A 328 2.54 -16.92 -34.32
CA ASN A 328 2.82 -18.34 -34.58
C ASN A 328 2.51 -19.17 -33.34
N THR A 329 2.32 -20.49 -33.48
CA THR A 329 2.16 -21.41 -32.34
C THR A 329 3.09 -22.60 -32.44
N ILE A 330 3.42 -23.21 -31.29
CA ILE A 330 4.11 -24.50 -31.24
C ILE A 330 3.24 -25.59 -31.88
N THR A 331 3.85 -26.47 -32.67
CA THR A 331 3.17 -27.58 -33.38
C THR A 331 3.72 -28.95 -33.02
N GLY A 332 4.81 -29.00 -32.26
CA GLY A 332 5.46 -30.25 -31.86
C GLY A 332 6.90 -30.06 -31.41
N LEU A 333 7.56 -31.17 -31.11
CA LEU A 333 8.98 -31.21 -30.72
C LEU A 333 9.89 -31.51 -31.92
N THR A 334 11.11 -30.97 -31.90
CA THR A 334 12.14 -31.28 -32.90
C THR A 334 12.57 -32.75 -32.83
N GLY A 335 13.11 -33.26 -33.94
CA GLY A 335 13.67 -34.62 -34.00
C GLY A 335 12.64 -35.75 -33.89
N GLY A 336 11.34 -35.46 -34.03
CA GLY A 336 10.27 -36.45 -33.98
C GLY A 336 9.95 -36.97 -32.58
N LYS A 337 10.34 -36.23 -31.53
CA LYS A 337 9.98 -36.53 -30.13
C LYS A 337 8.49 -36.23 -29.89
N GLN A 338 7.95 -36.77 -28.81
CA GLN A 338 6.57 -36.54 -28.36
C GLN A 338 6.59 -36.14 -26.89
N VAL A 339 5.59 -35.39 -26.45
CA VAL A 339 5.37 -35.06 -25.03
C VAL A 339 4.97 -36.34 -24.29
N ASP A 340 5.59 -36.58 -23.13
CA ASP A 340 5.24 -37.71 -22.28
C ASP A 340 4.09 -37.35 -21.35
N MET A 341 2.87 -37.61 -21.82
CA MET A 341 1.63 -37.31 -21.07
C MET A 341 1.55 -38.04 -19.72
N GLY A 342 2.32 -39.12 -19.51
CA GLY A 342 2.36 -39.82 -18.23
C GLY A 342 3.09 -39.07 -17.11
N MET A 343 3.72 -37.93 -17.42
CA MET A 343 4.40 -37.06 -16.44
C MET A 343 3.46 -36.08 -15.75
N TYR A 344 2.27 -35.84 -16.30
CA TYR A 344 1.29 -34.92 -15.75
C TYR A 344 0.20 -35.65 -14.98
N ASP A 345 -0.50 -34.94 -14.10
CA ASP A 345 -1.64 -35.51 -13.38
C ASP A 345 -2.76 -35.93 -14.36
N PRO A 346 -3.36 -37.12 -14.21
CA PRO A 346 -4.54 -37.52 -14.98
C PRO A 346 -5.69 -36.49 -15.02
N LYS A 347 -5.88 -35.72 -13.94
CA LYS A 347 -6.87 -34.64 -13.86
C LYS A 347 -6.55 -33.45 -14.75
N ILE A 348 -5.28 -33.29 -15.15
CA ILE A 348 -4.78 -32.21 -16.01
C ILE A 348 -4.77 -32.63 -17.48
N VAL A 349 -4.35 -33.87 -17.78
CA VAL A 349 -4.17 -34.35 -19.18
C VAL A 349 -5.47 -34.58 -19.93
N ASP A 350 -6.61 -34.61 -19.24
CA ASP A 350 -7.93 -34.86 -19.83
C ASP A 350 -8.64 -33.57 -20.29
N PHE A 351 -7.99 -32.41 -20.24
CA PHE A 351 -8.56 -31.14 -20.70
C PHE A 351 -8.55 -31.01 -22.23
N ALA A 352 -9.74 -30.81 -22.80
CA ALA A 352 -9.93 -30.54 -24.22
C ALA A 352 -11.26 -29.82 -24.44
N LEU A 353 -11.21 -28.75 -25.23
CA LEU A 353 -12.35 -27.92 -25.56
C LEU A 353 -12.43 -27.70 -27.07
N GLU A 354 -13.64 -27.67 -27.60
CA GLU A 354 -13.92 -27.23 -28.97
C GLU A 354 -14.38 -25.78 -28.92
N SER A 355 -13.93 -24.93 -29.85
CA SER A 355 -14.47 -23.57 -29.97
C SER A 355 -15.99 -23.61 -30.11
N ASP A 356 -16.66 -22.57 -29.65
CA ASP A 356 -18.12 -22.50 -29.61
C ASP A 356 -18.74 -22.60 -31.02
N ASP A 357 -17.98 -22.27 -32.07
CA ASP A 357 -18.38 -22.41 -33.48
C ASP A 357 -18.01 -23.77 -34.12
N GLY A 358 -17.27 -24.62 -33.41
CA GLY A 358 -16.75 -25.91 -33.88
C GLY A 358 -15.55 -25.85 -34.82
N GLY A 359 -14.92 -24.67 -34.95
CA GLY A 359 -13.83 -24.39 -35.89
C GLY A 359 -12.44 -24.81 -35.41
N THR A 360 -12.18 -24.80 -34.11
CA THR A 360 -10.86 -25.04 -33.50
C THR A 360 -10.96 -26.01 -32.33
N GLU A 361 -10.12 -27.04 -32.32
CA GLU A 361 -9.93 -27.90 -31.14
C GLU A 361 -8.76 -27.37 -30.30
N TYR A 362 -9.04 -27.03 -29.04
CA TYR A 362 -8.05 -26.73 -28.01
C TYR A 362 -7.82 -27.98 -27.17
N ALA A 363 -6.57 -28.42 -27.07
CA ALA A 363 -6.21 -29.58 -26.26
C ALA A 363 -4.97 -29.26 -25.45
N PHE A 364 -4.87 -29.88 -24.27
CA PHE A 364 -3.66 -29.81 -23.47
C PHE A 364 -2.46 -30.34 -24.29
N THR A 365 -1.49 -29.46 -24.55
CA THR A 365 -0.37 -29.80 -25.44
C THR A 365 0.84 -30.35 -24.69
N GLY A 366 1.01 -29.91 -23.43
CA GLY A 366 2.17 -30.23 -22.60
C GLY A 366 3.50 -29.76 -23.20
N TYR A 367 3.49 -28.74 -24.08
CA TYR A 367 4.71 -28.29 -24.75
C TYR A 367 5.61 -27.40 -23.90
N GLY A 368 5.15 -26.80 -22.81
CA GLY A 368 6.10 -26.15 -21.90
C GLY A 368 6.85 -27.17 -21.05
N LEU A 369 8.07 -26.82 -20.62
CA LEU A 369 9.02 -27.75 -20.00
C LEU A 369 9.68 -27.14 -18.77
N LYS A 370 9.66 -27.86 -17.65
CA LYS A 370 10.57 -27.63 -16.50
C LYS A 370 11.99 -28.09 -16.88
N ILE A 371 12.76 -27.25 -17.57
CA ILE A 371 14.21 -27.51 -17.73
C ILE A 371 14.86 -27.28 -16.36
N SER A 372 15.15 -28.37 -15.63
CA SER A 372 15.74 -28.29 -14.28
C SER A 372 17.03 -27.47 -14.30
N ALA A 373 17.14 -26.52 -13.37
CA ALA A 373 18.24 -25.56 -13.22
C ALA A 373 19.60 -26.17 -12.79
N THR A 374 19.85 -27.46 -13.03
CA THR A 374 20.93 -28.19 -12.33
C THR A 374 22.18 -28.47 -13.16
N THR A 375 22.25 -28.14 -14.47
CA THR A 375 23.49 -28.36 -15.27
C THR A 375 23.89 -27.22 -16.22
N ILE A 376 23.09 -26.17 -16.34
CA ILE A 376 23.45 -24.92 -17.02
C ILE A 376 23.02 -23.82 -16.05
N ASN A 377 23.95 -22.95 -15.61
CA ASN A 377 23.71 -21.90 -14.62
C ASN A 377 22.36 -21.18 -14.78
N GLY A 378 21.35 -21.59 -14.00
CA GLY A 378 20.10 -20.87 -13.79
C GLY A 378 19.06 -20.91 -14.94
N ASN A 379 18.01 -21.70 -14.74
CA ASN A 379 16.61 -21.32 -15.04
C ASN A 379 16.06 -21.39 -16.47
N GLY A 380 16.71 -22.09 -17.40
CA GLY A 380 16.03 -22.55 -18.63
C GLY A 380 15.68 -21.47 -19.66
N ASN A 381 16.03 -20.20 -19.45
CA ASN A 381 15.97 -19.12 -20.45
C ASN A 381 17.30 -18.36 -20.42
N ASP A 382 18.35 -18.96 -21.00
CA ASP A 382 19.74 -18.46 -20.92
C ASP A 382 20.05 -17.25 -21.83
N GLY A 383 19.04 -16.74 -22.56
CA GLY A 383 19.20 -15.67 -23.55
C GLY A 383 20.07 -16.04 -24.76
N ARG A 384 20.36 -17.33 -24.98
CA ARG A 384 21.28 -17.81 -26.04
C ARG A 384 20.68 -18.89 -26.91
N THR A 385 19.96 -19.81 -26.29
CA THR A 385 19.31 -20.93 -26.95
C THR A 385 17.89 -20.50 -27.29
N ASP A 386 17.54 -20.63 -28.56
CA ASP A 386 16.21 -20.30 -29.05
C ASP A 386 15.28 -21.53 -28.97
N ALA A 387 13.98 -21.31 -28.82
CA ALA A 387 13.00 -22.40 -28.72
C ALA A 387 12.97 -23.29 -29.98
N SER A 388 13.43 -22.81 -31.14
CA SER A 388 13.56 -23.62 -32.37
C SER A 388 14.48 -24.84 -32.24
N GLU A 389 15.34 -24.89 -31.22
CA GLU A 389 16.13 -26.07 -30.91
C GLU A 389 15.27 -27.22 -30.36
N TYR A 390 14.14 -26.89 -29.73
CA TYR A 390 13.27 -27.84 -29.03
C TYR A 390 11.93 -28.06 -29.74
N TYR A 391 11.39 -27.04 -30.42
CA TYR A 391 10.04 -27.07 -30.99
C TYR A 391 10.00 -26.86 -32.51
N THR A 392 8.90 -27.29 -33.10
CA THR A 392 8.48 -26.90 -34.45
C THR A 392 7.34 -25.88 -34.34
N PHE A 393 7.26 -24.96 -35.31
CA PHE A 393 6.29 -23.85 -35.28
C PHE A 393 5.36 -23.88 -36.48
N SER A 394 4.17 -23.31 -36.32
CA SER A 394 3.21 -23.11 -37.41
C SER A 394 3.70 -22.04 -38.40
N GLU A 395 3.08 -22.02 -39.58
CA GLU A 395 3.06 -20.80 -40.39
C GLU A 395 2.31 -19.68 -39.65
N ASP A 396 2.36 -18.47 -40.21
CA ASP A 396 1.68 -17.29 -39.67
C ASP A 396 0.18 -17.54 -39.52
N LYS A 397 -0.30 -17.39 -38.29
CA LYS A 397 -1.72 -17.30 -37.94
C LYS A 397 -2.13 -15.84 -37.92
N GLN A 398 -3.38 -15.58 -38.28
CA GLN A 398 -3.93 -14.23 -38.35
C GLN A 398 -5.34 -14.21 -37.77
N MET A 399 -5.67 -13.12 -37.08
CA MET A 399 -7.01 -12.84 -36.57
C MET A 399 -7.33 -11.37 -36.84
N SER A 400 -8.57 -11.08 -37.22
CA SER A 400 -9.01 -9.70 -37.41
C SER A 400 -9.16 -9.01 -36.06
N VAL A 401 -8.71 -7.76 -35.95
CA VAL A 401 -8.98 -6.97 -34.74
C VAL A 401 -10.47 -6.71 -34.56
N ASP A 402 -11.23 -6.57 -35.65
CA ASP A 402 -12.68 -6.40 -35.56
C ASP A 402 -13.35 -7.67 -34.99
N GLU A 403 -12.84 -8.86 -35.33
CA GLU A 403 -13.31 -10.14 -34.77
C GLU A 403 -12.99 -10.26 -33.27
N ILE A 404 -11.83 -9.76 -32.82
CA ILE A 404 -11.50 -9.67 -31.40
C ILE A 404 -12.50 -8.76 -30.68
N LEU A 405 -12.77 -7.56 -31.23
CA LEU A 405 -13.63 -6.55 -30.62
C LEU A 405 -15.13 -6.88 -30.73
N ASP A 406 -15.52 -7.72 -31.68
CA ASP A 406 -16.87 -8.28 -31.80
C ASP A 406 -17.16 -9.34 -30.72
N ASN A 407 -16.12 -9.91 -30.12
CA ASN A 407 -16.25 -10.91 -29.06
C ASN A 407 -15.89 -10.39 -27.66
N LEU A 408 -14.97 -9.44 -27.56
CA LEU A 408 -14.39 -9.02 -26.28
C LEU A 408 -14.59 -7.51 -26.01
N ILE A 409 -14.78 -7.18 -24.74
CA ILE A 409 -14.49 -5.83 -24.20
C ILE A 409 -13.15 -5.94 -23.48
N ILE A 410 -12.16 -5.18 -23.95
CA ILE A 410 -10.81 -5.22 -23.41
C ILE A 410 -10.63 -4.00 -22.49
N ILE A 411 -10.51 -4.26 -21.18
CA ILE A 411 -10.18 -3.26 -20.18
C ILE A 411 -8.69 -3.38 -19.86
N VAL A 412 -7.96 -2.28 -19.94
CA VAL A 412 -6.52 -2.26 -19.68
C VAL A 412 -6.24 -1.22 -18.63
N VAL A 413 -5.63 -1.63 -17.51
CA VAL A 413 -5.01 -0.78 -16.50
C VAL A 413 -3.51 -0.85 -16.79
N PRO A 414 -2.95 0.12 -17.54
CA PRO A 414 -1.55 0.02 -17.93
C PRO A 414 -0.62 -0.01 -16.72
N ASP A 415 -0.96 0.75 -15.67
CA ASP A 415 -0.17 0.95 -14.46
C ASP A 415 -1.12 1.15 -13.26
N GLU A 416 -1.22 0.13 -12.40
CA GLU A 416 -1.97 0.23 -11.14
C GLU A 416 -1.22 1.12 -10.13
N ASN A 417 0.10 1.17 -10.19
CA ASN A 417 0.96 1.80 -9.19
C ASN A 417 1.72 3.01 -9.76
N PRO A 418 1.04 4.14 -10.03
CA PRO A 418 1.67 5.29 -10.65
C PRO A 418 2.73 5.97 -9.77
N ASP A 419 2.68 5.75 -8.46
CA ASP A 419 3.72 6.19 -7.53
C ASP A 419 5.00 5.38 -7.77
N GLY A 420 4.89 4.05 -7.75
CA GLY A 420 5.99 3.14 -8.08
C GLY A 420 6.56 3.41 -9.47
N ARG A 421 5.72 3.68 -10.48
CA ARG A 421 6.19 4.01 -11.84
C ARG A 421 6.98 5.31 -11.87
N THR A 422 6.58 6.29 -11.07
CA THR A 422 7.30 7.58 -10.97
C THR A 422 8.65 7.42 -10.26
N TYR A 423 8.72 6.58 -9.23
CA TYR A 423 9.94 6.34 -8.45
C TYR A 423 10.81 5.22 -9.01
N ASN A 424 10.31 4.52 -10.04
CA ASN A 424 10.83 3.27 -10.56
C ASN A 424 11.07 2.23 -9.44
N THR A 425 10.05 2.01 -8.62
CA THR A 425 10.04 1.05 -7.50
C THR A 425 8.90 0.04 -7.64
N ARG A 426 9.14 -1.21 -7.21
CA ARG A 426 8.09 -2.22 -7.03
C ARG A 426 6.96 -1.75 -6.10
N PRO A 427 7.25 -1.24 -4.88
CA PRO A 427 6.21 -0.81 -3.95
C PRO A 427 5.61 0.55 -4.33
N ASN A 428 4.45 0.88 -3.75
CA ASN A 428 3.79 2.19 -3.92
C ASN A 428 4.44 3.32 -3.08
N GLY A 429 3.83 4.51 -3.04
CA GLY A 429 4.35 5.66 -2.30
C GLY A 429 4.55 5.45 -0.78
N ASN A 430 3.77 4.56 -0.16
CA ASN A 430 3.98 4.16 1.24
C ASN A 430 5.02 3.04 1.40
N GLY A 431 5.56 2.49 0.31
CA GLY A 431 6.50 1.39 0.33
C GLY A 431 5.86 0.01 0.58
N PHE A 432 4.59 -0.17 0.16
CA PHE A 432 3.89 -1.45 0.23
C PHE A 432 3.93 -2.17 -1.13
N ASP A 433 4.20 -3.48 -1.09
CA ASP A 433 3.99 -4.37 -2.23
C ASP A 433 2.47 -4.56 -2.42
N LEU A 434 1.94 -4.04 -3.54
CA LEU A 434 0.50 -4.08 -3.81
C LEU A 434 0.01 -5.51 -4.10
N ASN A 435 0.86 -6.37 -4.62
CA ASN A 435 0.59 -7.79 -4.82
C ASN A 435 0.76 -8.61 -3.51
N ARG A 436 0.62 -7.94 -2.36
CA ARG A 436 0.48 -8.49 -1.02
C ARG A 436 -0.66 -7.83 -0.24
N ASP A 437 -1.48 -7.02 -0.91
CA ASP A 437 -2.52 -6.18 -0.31
C ASP A 437 -3.89 -6.27 -1.02
N ALA A 438 -4.07 -7.09 -2.07
CA ALA A 438 -5.30 -7.08 -2.88
C ALA A 438 -6.58 -7.37 -2.05
N SER A 439 -6.53 -8.32 -1.11
CA SER A 439 -7.64 -8.59 -0.18
C SER A 439 -7.61 -7.73 1.08
N ASN A 440 -6.43 -7.30 1.55
CA ASN A 440 -6.33 -6.45 2.74
C ASN A 440 -6.81 -5.01 2.48
N GLN A 441 -6.47 -4.47 1.31
CA GLN A 441 -6.80 -3.13 0.81
C GLN A 441 -6.42 -2.01 1.79
N THR A 442 -5.21 -2.10 2.35
CA THR A 442 -4.65 -1.05 3.21
C THR A 442 -4.17 0.16 2.40
N GLN A 443 -3.91 -0.04 1.10
CA GLN A 443 -3.45 0.99 0.18
C GLN A 443 -4.59 1.57 -0.66
N ALA A 444 -4.37 2.79 -1.18
CA ALA A 444 -5.35 3.46 -2.02
C ALA A 444 -5.47 2.76 -3.38
N GLU A 445 -4.35 2.34 -3.95
CA GLU A 445 -4.24 1.68 -5.24
C GLU A 445 -5.02 0.37 -5.28
N THR A 446 -4.81 -0.50 -4.28
CA THR A 446 -5.51 -1.79 -4.12
C THR A 446 -7.01 -1.60 -3.89
N SER A 447 -7.40 -0.61 -3.07
CA SER A 447 -8.81 -0.23 -2.90
C SER A 447 -9.47 0.26 -4.20
N ASN A 448 -8.71 0.89 -5.08
CA ASN A 448 -9.21 1.42 -6.34
C ASN A 448 -9.36 0.33 -7.40
N ILE A 449 -8.37 -0.56 -7.55
CA ILE A 449 -8.45 -1.67 -8.51
C ILE A 449 -9.54 -2.67 -8.11
N ALA A 450 -9.72 -2.93 -6.79
CA ALA A 450 -10.80 -3.77 -6.29
C ALA A 450 -12.19 -3.26 -6.72
N ARG A 451 -12.44 -1.95 -6.61
CA ARG A 451 -13.68 -1.31 -7.10
C ARG A 451 -13.84 -1.44 -8.61
N LEU A 452 -12.76 -1.28 -9.37
CA LEU A 452 -12.80 -1.41 -10.82
C LEU A 452 -13.10 -2.86 -11.26
N ILE A 453 -12.52 -3.85 -10.58
CA ILE A 453 -12.82 -5.27 -10.78
C ILE A 453 -14.31 -5.53 -10.49
N CYS A 454 -14.86 -5.03 -9.38
CA CYS A 454 -16.29 -5.21 -9.06
C CYS A 454 -17.22 -4.51 -10.07
N GLN A 455 -16.77 -3.39 -10.67
CA GLN A 455 -17.53 -2.69 -11.70
C GLN A 455 -17.64 -3.50 -12.99
N TRP A 456 -16.58 -4.23 -13.37
CA TRP A 456 -16.51 -4.93 -14.65
C TRP A 456 -16.76 -6.44 -14.56
N ASN A 457 -16.54 -7.07 -13.39
CA ASN A 457 -16.55 -8.53 -13.19
C ASN A 457 -15.90 -9.27 -14.37
N PRO A 458 -14.60 -9.02 -14.66
CA PRO A 458 -13.96 -9.57 -15.84
C PRO A 458 -14.01 -11.10 -15.83
N VAL A 459 -14.20 -11.74 -16.99
CA VAL A 459 -14.17 -13.20 -17.11
C VAL A 459 -12.74 -13.72 -17.11
N ALA A 460 -11.81 -12.94 -17.65
CA ALA A 460 -10.37 -13.16 -17.52
C ALA A 460 -9.71 -11.91 -16.94
N PHE A 461 -8.86 -12.12 -15.93
CA PHE A 461 -7.99 -11.10 -15.35
C PHE A 461 -6.55 -11.49 -15.64
N ILE A 462 -5.83 -10.68 -16.42
CA ILE A 462 -4.47 -10.95 -16.88
C ILE A 462 -3.55 -9.93 -16.23
N GLU A 463 -2.62 -10.39 -15.39
CA GLU A 463 -1.65 -9.53 -14.74
C GLU A 463 -0.24 -9.83 -15.25
N PHE A 464 0.40 -8.82 -15.82
CA PHE A 464 1.77 -8.91 -16.29
C PHE A 464 2.74 -8.54 -15.20
N HIS A 465 3.73 -9.40 -15.04
CA HIS A 465 4.83 -9.26 -14.11
C HIS A 465 6.16 -9.59 -14.80
N GLY A 466 7.24 -9.54 -14.03
CA GLY A 466 8.56 -9.96 -14.47
C GLY A 466 9.46 -10.38 -13.32
N PHE A 467 10.64 -10.85 -13.73
CA PHE A 467 11.80 -11.14 -12.89
C PHE A 467 11.78 -12.51 -12.21
N THR A 468 10.84 -13.39 -12.60
CA THR A 468 11.02 -14.83 -12.44
C THR A 468 12.09 -15.34 -13.39
N ALA A 469 12.85 -16.32 -12.96
CA ALA A 469 13.91 -16.80 -13.82
C ALA A 469 13.42 -17.69 -14.99
N GLN A 470 12.20 -18.22 -14.89
CA GLN A 470 11.50 -18.93 -15.95
C GLN A 470 10.39 -18.01 -16.50
N PHE A 471 10.07 -18.14 -17.80
CA PHE A 471 8.90 -17.48 -18.37
C PHE A 471 7.64 -18.21 -17.86
N LEU A 472 6.94 -17.63 -16.89
CA LEU A 472 5.82 -18.26 -16.19
C LEU A 472 4.48 -17.84 -16.80
N CYS A 473 3.57 -18.80 -16.95
CA CYS A 473 2.18 -18.60 -17.32
C CYS A 473 1.28 -19.43 -16.38
N GLU A 474 0.66 -18.77 -15.39
CA GLU A 474 -0.22 -19.34 -14.36
C GLU A 474 -1.49 -19.99 -14.98
N PRO A 475 -1.97 -21.17 -14.52
CA PRO A 475 -2.50 -21.53 -13.17
C PRO A 475 -1.50 -21.88 -12.04
N CYS A 476 -1.86 -21.51 -10.78
CA CYS A 476 -1.15 -21.82 -9.53
C CYS A 476 -1.18 -23.32 -9.16
N THR A 477 -0.31 -23.72 -8.23
CA THR A 477 -0.30 -25.08 -7.65
C THR A 477 -1.27 -25.19 -6.48
N PRO A 478 -1.62 -26.41 -6.03
CA PRO A 478 -2.19 -26.60 -4.71
C PRO A 478 -1.23 -26.08 -3.61
N PRO A 479 -1.73 -25.78 -2.40
CA PRO A 479 -3.15 -25.83 -2.03
C PRO A 479 -4.01 -24.68 -2.58
N HIS A 480 -5.29 -24.97 -2.86
CA HIS A 480 -6.24 -23.98 -3.38
C HIS A 480 -7.18 -23.42 -2.33
N GLU A 481 -7.47 -22.12 -2.40
CA GLU A 481 -8.37 -21.45 -1.47
C GLU A 481 -9.78 -22.07 -1.48
N PRO A 482 -10.37 -22.46 -0.33
CA PRO A 482 -11.62 -23.21 -0.32
C PRO A 482 -12.84 -22.47 -0.87
N ASN A 483 -12.89 -21.14 -0.83
CA ASN A 483 -13.92 -20.31 -1.46
C ASN A 483 -13.71 -20.14 -2.98
N LEU A 484 -12.53 -20.44 -3.54
CA LEU A 484 -12.36 -20.58 -4.99
C LEU A 484 -13.11 -21.82 -5.49
N GLU A 485 -14.05 -21.64 -6.40
CA GLU A 485 -14.75 -22.76 -7.06
C GLU A 485 -13.94 -23.23 -8.28
N TYR A 486 -12.76 -23.77 -8.00
CA TYR A 486 -11.76 -24.21 -8.97
C TYR A 486 -12.31 -25.19 -10.02
N ASP A 487 -13.35 -25.97 -9.68
CA ASP A 487 -14.03 -26.91 -10.59
C ASP A 487 -14.62 -26.24 -11.84
N LEU A 488 -14.96 -24.94 -11.75
CA LEU A 488 -15.63 -24.22 -12.84
C LEU A 488 -14.67 -23.67 -13.89
N PHE A 489 -13.43 -23.35 -13.53
CA PHE A 489 -12.55 -22.54 -14.38
C PHE A 489 -11.20 -23.17 -14.69
N VAL A 490 -10.77 -24.19 -13.96
CA VAL A 490 -9.42 -24.78 -14.12
C VAL A 490 -9.11 -25.24 -15.55
N GLU A 491 -10.10 -25.78 -16.26
CA GLU A 491 -9.91 -26.29 -17.62
C GLU A 491 -9.62 -25.15 -18.61
N GLN A 492 -10.48 -24.14 -18.67
CA GLN A 492 -10.30 -22.97 -19.54
C GLN A 492 -9.09 -22.15 -19.10
N PHE A 493 -8.84 -22.05 -17.79
CA PHE A 493 -7.68 -21.36 -17.24
C PHE A 493 -6.37 -22.02 -17.72
N LEU A 494 -6.25 -23.35 -17.64
CA LEU A 494 -5.05 -24.05 -18.11
C LEU A 494 -4.91 -24.00 -19.64
N LEU A 495 -5.99 -24.20 -20.40
CA LEU A 495 -5.95 -24.13 -21.86
C LEU A 495 -5.63 -22.70 -22.36
N GLY A 496 -6.09 -21.67 -21.65
CA GLY A 496 -5.71 -20.28 -21.91
C GLY A 496 -4.23 -20.02 -21.64
N ALA A 497 -3.67 -20.58 -20.57
CA ALA A 497 -2.24 -20.48 -20.26
C ALA A 497 -1.38 -21.16 -21.33
N GLU A 498 -1.81 -22.33 -21.82
CA GLU A 498 -1.21 -23.02 -22.96
C GLU A 498 -1.30 -22.16 -24.24
N ALA A 499 -2.45 -21.57 -24.53
CA ALA A 499 -2.62 -20.69 -25.70
C ALA A 499 -1.67 -19.49 -25.66
N PHE A 500 -1.54 -18.85 -24.50
CA PHE A 500 -0.62 -17.74 -24.27
C PHE A 500 0.84 -18.16 -24.44
N GLY A 501 1.30 -19.15 -23.68
CA GLY A 501 2.70 -19.59 -23.68
C GLY A 501 3.16 -20.10 -25.05
N ASN A 502 2.30 -20.87 -25.74
CA ASN A 502 2.59 -21.39 -27.08
C ASN A 502 2.69 -20.27 -28.12
N ALA A 503 1.83 -19.24 -28.04
CA ALA A 503 1.87 -18.11 -28.96
C ALA A 503 3.08 -17.21 -28.72
N ALA A 504 3.35 -16.90 -27.45
CA ALA A 504 4.48 -16.07 -27.04
C ALA A 504 5.81 -16.67 -27.52
N LEU A 505 6.08 -17.93 -27.16
CA LEU A 505 7.35 -18.56 -27.45
C LEU A 505 7.57 -18.78 -28.95
N ALA A 506 6.55 -19.26 -29.67
CA ALA A 506 6.67 -19.54 -31.09
C ALA A 506 6.85 -18.26 -31.93
N THR A 507 6.13 -17.20 -31.60
CA THR A 507 6.22 -15.92 -32.33
C THR A 507 7.61 -15.31 -32.16
N MET A 508 8.16 -15.33 -30.94
CA MET A 508 9.53 -14.87 -30.69
C MET A 508 10.56 -15.65 -31.52
N SER A 509 10.47 -16.98 -31.56
CA SER A 509 11.41 -17.82 -32.32
C SER A 509 11.22 -17.78 -33.84
N VAL A 510 10.05 -17.39 -34.35
CA VAL A 510 9.84 -17.25 -35.80
C VAL A 510 10.20 -15.85 -36.27
N GLN A 511 9.76 -14.82 -35.56
CA GLN A 511 9.81 -13.43 -36.02
C GLN A 511 11.03 -12.66 -35.49
N HIS A 512 11.56 -13.02 -34.33
CA HIS A 512 12.60 -12.25 -33.62
C HIS A 512 13.89 -13.03 -33.32
N LYS A 513 14.04 -14.26 -33.81
CA LYS A 513 15.18 -15.16 -33.48
C LYS A 513 16.61 -14.59 -33.71
N ASP A 514 16.74 -13.63 -34.61
CA ASP A 514 18.03 -13.07 -35.02
C ASP A 514 18.43 -11.89 -34.12
N GLU A 515 17.50 -11.39 -33.31
CA GLU A 515 17.75 -10.44 -32.24
C GLU A 515 18.37 -11.20 -31.05
N PHE A 516 19.46 -10.68 -30.50
CA PHE A 516 20.18 -11.39 -29.45
C PHE A 516 19.37 -11.43 -28.15
N GLU A 517 18.61 -10.35 -27.91
CA GLU A 517 17.89 -10.04 -26.69
C GLU A 517 16.56 -10.81 -26.51
N THR A 518 16.13 -11.59 -27.50
CA THR A 518 14.78 -12.18 -27.63
C THR A 518 14.72 -13.70 -27.49
N LYS A 519 15.82 -14.34 -27.06
CA LYS A 519 15.94 -15.81 -27.06
C LYS A 519 15.35 -16.43 -25.79
N TYR A 520 14.15 -16.95 -25.93
CA TYR A 520 13.46 -17.76 -24.94
C TYR A 520 13.48 -19.24 -25.38
N GLN A 521 13.66 -20.17 -24.44
CA GLN A 521 13.72 -21.60 -24.73
C GLN A 521 12.42 -22.32 -24.41
N THR A 522 11.74 -21.93 -23.33
CA THR A 522 10.54 -22.62 -22.83
C THR A 522 9.71 -21.67 -21.96
N TYR A 523 8.44 -22.04 -21.76
CA TYR A 523 7.55 -21.44 -20.77
C TYR A 523 7.14 -22.49 -19.74
N TYR A 524 6.78 -22.00 -18.56
CA TYR A 524 6.50 -22.76 -17.35
C TYR A 524 5.07 -22.51 -16.90
N THR A 525 4.32 -23.57 -16.62
CA THR A 525 2.96 -23.48 -16.10
C THR A 525 2.91 -24.23 -14.77
N PRO A 526 2.80 -23.55 -13.62
CA PRO A 526 2.99 -24.16 -12.30
C PRO A 526 2.14 -25.40 -12.06
N LEU A 527 0.82 -25.35 -12.32
CA LEU A 527 -0.06 -26.51 -12.15
C LEU A 527 0.38 -27.72 -12.99
N ARG A 528 0.91 -27.48 -14.19
CA ARG A 528 1.38 -28.54 -15.10
C ARG A 528 2.75 -29.09 -14.69
N ASP A 529 3.66 -28.20 -14.32
CA ASP A 529 5.10 -28.48 -14.32
C ASP A 529 5.72 -28.61 -12.92
N SER A 530 5.06 -28.15 -11.87
CA SER A 530 5.68 -28.05 -10.53
C SER A 530 5.78 -29.38 -9.81
N TYR A 531 4.89 -30.34 -10.10
CA TYR A 531 4.84 -31.61 -9.38
C TYR A 531 5.99 -32.54 -9.76
N ASP A 532 6.74 -32.99 -8.75
CA ASP A 532 7.72 -34.06 -8.86
C ASP A 532 7.35 -35.21 -7.93
N ALA A 533 7.38 -36.45 -8.41
CA ALA A 533 6.96 -37.60 -7.61
C ALA A 533 7.90 -37.94 -6.44
N GLU A 534 9.13 -37.43 -6.42
CA GLU A 534 10.09 -37.58 -5.32
C GLU A 534 10.02 -36.43 -4.31
N THR A 535 9.79 -35.19 -4.76
CA THR A 535 9.81 -33.98 -3.91
C THR A 535 8.44 -33.36 -3.63
N GLY A 536 7.39 -33.73 -4.36
CA GLY A 536 6.05 -33.17 -4.25
C GLY A 536 5.84 -31.89 -5.07
N TRP A 537 4.77 -31.17 -4.74
CA TRP A 537 4.48 -29.83 -5.27
C TRP A 537 5.44 -28.77 -4.71
N ASP A 538 5.84 -27.82 -5.56
CA ASP A 538 6.44 -26.55 -5.12
C ASP A 538 5.33 -25.61 -4.60
N ALA A 539 5.63 -24.72 -3.65
CA ALA A 539 4.65 -23.83 -3.01
C ALA A 539 4.40 -22.54 -3.83
N TRP A 540 3.77 -22.67 -5.00
CA TRP A 540 3.26 -21.56 -5.81
C TRP A 540 1.73 -21.54 -5.76
N ASP A 541 1.20 -21.43 -4.56
CA ASP A 541 -0.21 -21.63 -4.26
C ASP A 541 -1.07 -20.36 -4.41
N ASP A 542 -2.36 -20.56 -4.63
CA ASP A 542 -3.40 -19.53 -4.62
C ASP A 542 -4.26 -19.59 -3.34
N LEU A 543 -3.75 -20.18 -2.25
CA LEU A 543 -4.41 -20.18 -0.94
C LEU A 543 -4.42 -18.78 -0.33
N SER A 544 -3.39 -17.98 -0.63
CA SER A 544 -3.37 -16.56 -0.29
C SER A 544 -4.22 -15.76 -1.26
N THR A 545 -5.05 -14.89 -0.70
CA THR A 545 -5.99 -14.05 -1.47
C THR A 545 -5.47 -12.64 -1.68
N ASN A 546 -4.20 -12.40 -1.33
CA ASN A 546 -3.58 -11.09 -1.34
C ASN A 546 -2.97 -10.69 -2.69
N TYR A 547 -3.07 -11.56 -3.69
CA TYR A 547 -2.73 -11.28 -5.08
C TYR A 547 -3.94 -10.76 -5.86
N THR A 548 -3.74 -9.84 -6.79
CA THR A 548 -4.85 -9.26 -7.57
C THR A 548 -5.58 -10.31 -8.44
N PRO A 549 -4.89 -11.25 -9.13
CA PRO A 549 -5.56 -12.32 -9.87
C PRO A 549 -6.41 -13.24 -8.99
N SER A 550 -5.88 -13.67 -7.84
CA SER A 550 -6.62 -14.50 -6.87
C SER A 550 -7.82 -13.75 -6.28
N TYR A 551 -7.69 -12.45 -6.02
CA TYR A 551 -8.82 -11.60 -5.63
C TYR A 551 -9.91 -11.57 -6.72
N ALA A 552 -9.54 -11.42 -7.99
CA ALA A 552 -10.51 -11.44 -9.10
C ALA A 552 -11.19 -12.82 -9.24
N MET A 553 -10.45 -13.91 -9.11
CA MET A 553 -10.99 -15.27 -9.07
C MET A 553 -12.03 -15.41 -7.94
N LEU A 554 -11.73 -14.95 -6.73
CA LEU A 554 -12.62 -15.00 -5.57
C LEU A 554 -13.84 -14.10 -5.68
N ASN A 555 -13.65 -12.87 -6.16
CA ASN A 555 -14.70 -11.86 -6.15
C ASN A 555 -15.68 -12.02 -7.33
N CYS A 556 -15.20 -12.42 -8.50
CA CYS A 556 -16.02 -12.48 -9.70
C CYS A 556 -15.92 -13.78 -10.50
N GLY A 557 -15.25 -14.84 -10.02
CA GLY A 557 -15.14 -16.08 -10.78
C GLY A 557 -14.38 -15.89 -12.09
N SER A 558 -13.30 -15.10 -12.06
CA SER A 558 -12.43 -14.87 -13.21
C SER A 558 -11.43 -16.01 -13.41
N MET A 559 -10.95 -16.21 -14.64
CA MET A 559 -9.65 -16.85 -14.89
C MET A 559 -8.53 -15.85 -14.57
N GLY A 560 -7.76 -16.08 -13.51
CA GLY A 560 -6.74 -15.14 -13.02
C GLY A 560 -5.33 -15.49 -13.49
N PHE A 561 -4.86 -14.93 -14.59
CA PHE A 561 -3.52 -15.22 -15.13
C PHE A 561 -2.45 -14.29 -14.54
N THR A 562 -1.49 -14.83 -13.78
CA THR A 562 -0.18 -14.18 -13.59
C THR A 562 0.78 -14.63 -14.68
N ILE A 563 1.34 -13.67 -15.42
CA ILE A 563 2.36 -13.93 -16.44
C ILE A 563 3.66 -13.24 -16.04
N GLU A 564 4.74 -14.00 -15.88
CA GLU A 564 6.04 -13.44 -15.47
C GLU A 564 7.12 -13.67 -16.52
N THR A 565 7.81 -12.60 -16.93
CA THR A 565 8.92 -12.66 -17.90
C THR A 565 10.30 -12.65 -17.23
N PRO A 566 11.33 -13.32 -17.79
CA PRO A 566 12.65 -13.43 -17.16
C PRO A 566 13.58 -12.23 -17.32
N SER A 567 13.15 -11.19 -18.02
CA SER A 567 13.91 -9.97 -18.28
C SER A 567 13.03 -8.74 -18.17
N GLY A 568 13.63 -7.56 -18.02
CA GLY A 568 12.97 -6.27 -18.20
C GLY A 568 13.59 -5.58 -19.41
N GLY A 569 12.80 -5.27 -20.44
CA GLY A 569 13.31 -4.72 -21.70
C GLY A 569 12.32 -4.84 -22.86
N GLU A 570 12.72 -4.39 -24.05
CA GLU A 570 11.91 -4.47 -25.27
C GLU A 570 11.55 -5.92 -25.65
N SER A 571 12.42 -6.88 -25.35
CA SER A 571 12.15 -8.30 -25.64
C SER A 571 11.02 -8.88 -24.79
N SER A 572 10.87 -8.44 -23.54
CA SER A 572 9.75 -8.85 -22.68
C SER A 572 8.44 -8.22 -23.14
N VAL A 573 8.48 -6.97 -23.61
CA VAL A 573 7.32 -6.30 -24.22
C VAL A 573 6.78 -7.12 -25.40
N ARG A 574 7.66 -7.50 -26.34
CA ARG A 574 7.30 -8.31 -27.52
C ARG A 574 6.81 -9.72 -27.16
N LEU A 575 7.41 -10.34 -26.13
CA LEU A 575 6.99 -11.65 -25.65
C LEU A 575 5.55 -11.61 -25.10
N LEU A 576 5.24 -10.61 -24.26
CA LEU A 576 3.90 -10.42 -23.69
C LEU A 576 2.86 -10.12 -24.77
N GLU A 577 3.19 -9.24 -25.72
CA GLU A 577 2.33 -8.94 -26.88
C GLU A 577 1.98 -10.20 -27.68
N SER A 578 3.01 -11.01 -27.97
CA SER A 578 2.87 -12.25 -28.74
C SER A 578 1.96 -13.28 -28.05
N GLY A 579 2.05 -13.39 -26.72
CA GLY A 579 1.19 -14.28 -25.95
C GLY A 579 -0.28 -13.85 -25.98
N MET A 580 -0.54 -12.54 -25.91
CA MET A 580 -1.90 -12.00 -25.95
C MET A 580 -2.63 -12.29 -27.25
N TYR A 581 -1.94 -12.33 -28.40
CA TYR A 581 -2.57 -12.68 -29.67
C TYR A 581 -3.16 -14.11 -29.64
N GLY A 582 -2.43 -15.06 -29.03
CA GLY A 582 -2.93 -16.42 -28.83
C GLY A 582 -4.09 -16.48 -27.84
N LEU A 583 -4.00 -15.74 -26.74
CA LEU A 583 -5.04 -15.70 -25.71
C LEU A 583 -6.32 -15.02 -26.21
N TRP A 584 -6.24 -13.97 -27.02
CA TRP A 584 -7.42 -13.33 -27.63
C TRP A 584 -8.14 -14.26 -28.59
N GLN A 585 -7.42 -15.07 -29.38
CA GLN A 585 -8.05 -16.08 -30.21
C GLN A 585 -8.77 -17.12 -29.33
N PHE A 586 -8.11 -17.66 -28.32
CA PHE A 586 -8.71 -18.65 -27.42
C PHE A 586 -9.99 -18.13 -26.74
N LEU A 587 -9.93 -16.93 -26.16
CA LEU A 587 -11.06 -16.32 -25.46
C LEU A 587 -12.20 -15.92 -26.39
N SER A 588 -11.92 -15.60 -27.67
CA SER A 588 -12.95 -15.31 -28.66
C SER A 588 -13.61 -16.59 -29.17
N ASP A 589 -12.82 -17.64 -29.37
CA ASP A 589 -13.28 -18.95 -29.82
C ASP A 589 -14.15 -19.66 -28.79
N CYS A 590 -13.87 -19.47 -27.49
CA CYS A 590 -14.55 -20.14 -26.39
C CYS A 590 -15.34 -19.15 -25.50
N LYS A 591 -15.80 -18.04 -26.08
CA LYS A 591 -16.47 -16.93 -25.37
C LYS A 591 -17.66 -17.39 -24.54
N ASP A 592 -18.56 -18.18 -25.13
CA ASP A 592 -19.77 -18.66 -24.47
C ASP A 592 -19.41 -19.62 -23.36
N THR A 593 -18.57 -20.61 -23.63
CA THR A 593 -18.09 -21.56 -22.62
C THR A 593 -17.41 -20.87 -21.43
N CYS A 594 -16.56 -19.85 -21.69
CA CYS A 594 -15.88 -19.11 -20.62
C CYS A 594 -16.86 -18.28 -19.78
N TYR A 595 -17.83 -17.60 -20.42
CA TYR A 595 -18.78 -16.76 -19.69
C TYR A 595 -19.82 -17.58 -18.93
N GLU A 596 -20.24 -18.73 -19.47
CA GLU A 596 -21.12 -19.69 -18.79
C GLU A 596 -20.56 -20.15 -17.45
N ALA A 597 -19.24 -20.43 -17.38
CA ALA A 597 -18.60 -20.78 -16.12
C ALA A 597 -18.72 -19.67 -15.06
N GLN A 598 -18.57 -18.40 -15.47
CA GLN A 598 -18.73 -17.26 -14.56
C GLN A 598 -20.18 -17.08 -14.11
N LEU A 599 -21.13 -17.23 -15.04
CA LEU A 599 -22.56 -17.18 -14.72
C LEU A 599 -22.97 -18.32 -13.78
N GLU A 600 -22.40 -19.53 -13.93
CA GLU A 600 -22.61 -20.63 -13.00
C GLU A 600 -22.05 -20.33 -11.61
N PHE A 601 -20.88 -19.68 -11.51
CA PHE A 601 -20.34 -19.20 -10.23
C PHE A 601 -21.32 -18.23 -9.54
N PHE A 602 -21.84 -17.24 -10.28
CA PHE A 602 -22.88 -16.34 -9.76
C PHE A 602 -24.22 -17.03 -9.51
N ARG A 603 -24.56 -18.12 -10.21
CA ARG A 603 -25.81 -18.85 -9.98
C ARG A 603 -25.73 -19.68 -8.71
N ARG A 604 -24.62 -20.36 -8.46
CA ARG A 604 -24.35 -21.06 -7.19
C ARG A 604 -24.38 -20.06 -6.02
N ALA A 605 -23.79 -18.88 -6.25
CA ALA A 605 -24.06 -17.53 -5.74
C ALA A 605 -25.17 -17.22 -4.72
N VAL A 606 -26.06 -16.29 -5.08
CA VAL A 606 -27.09 -16.75 -6.00
C VAL A 606 -28.14 -17.50 -5.17
N ASN A 607 -27.96 -18.81 -5.19
CA ASN A 607 -28.77 -19.81 -4.50
C ASN A 607 -28.13 -20.36 -3.21
N ASN A 608 -26.98 -19.82 -2.80
CA ASN A 608 -26.16 -20.25 -1.65
C ASN A 608 -25.87 -21.77 -1.65
N GLU A 609 -25.41 -22.28 -2.80
CA GLU A 609 -25.05 -23.69 -3.01
C GLU A 609 -23.57 -23.99 -2.65
N ASP A 610 -23.24 -25.23 -2.28
CA ASP A 610 -21.90 -25.62 -1.81
C ASP A 610 -21.08 -26.43 -2.86
N HIS A 611 -21.68 -27.34 -3.65
CA HIS A 611 -20.98 -28.19 -4.65
C HIS A 611 -19.67 -28.85 -4.15
N ARG A 612 -19.62 -29.16 -2.85
CA ARG A 612 -18.43 -29.64 -2.16
C ARG A 612 -17.83 -30.92 -2.77
N ASP A 613 -18.69 -31.83 -3.22
CA ASP A 613 -18.31 -33.10 -3.86
C ASP A 613 -17.50 -32.92 -5.15
N LYS A 614 -17.70 -31.81 -5.87
CA LYS A 614 -16.92 -31.47 -7.06
C LYS A 614 -15.58 -30.82 -6.72
N MET A 615 -15.51 -30.13 -5.59
CA MET A 615 -14.35 -29.38 -5.13
C MET A 615 -13.32 -30.23 -4.40
N GLU A 616 -13.76 -31.21 -3.60
CA GLU A 616 -12.88 -32.02 -2.74
C GLU A 616 -11.75 -32.75 -3.49
N GLN A 617 -11.96 -33.09 -4.77
CA GLN A 617 -10.92 -33.73 -5.58
C GLN A 617 -9.69 -32.83 -5.85
N TRP A 618 -9.83 -31.51 -5.73
CA TRP A 618 -8.76 -30.52 -5.94
C TRP A 618 -7.98 -30.20 -4.66
N TYR A 619 -8.50 -30.57 -3.48
CA TYR A 619 -7.78 -30.42 -2.23
C TYR A 619 -6.81 -31.59 -2.06
N VAL A 620 -5.58 -31.41 -2.49
CA VAL A 620 -4.51 -32.40 -2.41
C VAL A 620 -3.40 -31.96 -1.46
N ASP A 621 -2.71 -32.93 -0.86
CA ASP A 621 -1.49 -32.68 -0.10
C ASP A 621 -0.28 -32.43 -1.01
N MET A 622 0.87 -32.09 -0.42
CA MET A 622 2.14 -31.88 -1.11
C MET A 622 2.58 -33.10 -1.95
N SER A 623 2.12 -34.31 -1.60
CA SER A 623 2.37 -35.56 -2.35
C SER A 623 1.27 -35.88 -3.38
N ASN A 624 0.46 -34.87 -3.72
CA ASN A 624 -0.64 -34.94 -4.67
C ASN A 624 -1.70 -36.01 -4.34
N GLN A 625 -1.89 -36.31 -3.05
CA GLN A 625 -2.96 -37.18 -2.59
C GLN A 625 -4.15 -36.33 -2.14
N THR A 626 -5.36 -36.69 -2.59
CA THR A 626 -6.58 -36.01 -2.13
C THR A 626 -6.71 -36.10 -0.61
N LEU A 627 -6.94 -34.95 0.02
CA LEU A 627 -7.15 -34.81 1.45
C LEU A 627 -8.43 -35.52 1.90
N THR A 628 -8.57 -35.71 3.21
CA THR A 628 -9.79 -36.30 3.77
C THR A 628 -10.97 -35.37 3.53
N GLU A 629 -12.16 -35.92 3.26
CA GLU A 629 -13.41 -35.15 3.21
C GLU A 629 -13.56 -34.28 4.47
N ASP A 630 -14.21 -33.12 4.34
CA ASP A 630 -14.42 -32.17 5.43
C ASP A 630 -13.13 -31.61 6.08
N THR A 631 -11.96 -31.70 5.45
CA THR A 631 -10.75 -31.05 6.00
C THR A 631 -10.84 -29.54 5.86
N TRP A 632 -11.22 -29.03 4.66
CA TRP A 632 -11.15 -27.60 4.32
C TRP A 632 -12.51 -26.92 4.10
N ARG A 633 -13.50 -27.63 3.54
CA ARG A 633 -14.89 -27.17 3.45
C ARG A 633 -15.78 -27.81 4.51
N VAL A 634 -15.50 -27.51 5.78
CA VAL A 634 -16.26 -28.04 6.92
C VAL A 634 -17.71 -27.51 6.89
N PRO A 635 -18.75 -28.36 6.88
CA PRO A 635 -20.13 -27.91 6.81
C PRO A 635 -20.66 -27.42 8.17
N TYR A 636 -21.45 -26.35 8.16
CA TYR A 636 -22.22 -25.89 9.31
C TYR A 636 -23.33 -26.89 9.67
N ALA A 637 -23.54 -27.12 10.96
CA ALA A 637 -24.46 -28.15 11.43
C ALA A 637 -25.94 -27.83 11.12
N GLY A 638 -26.32 -26.54 11.10
CA GLY A 638 -27.69 -26.09 10.90
C GLY A 638 -28.18 -26.23 9.46
N ASN A 639 -27.32 -26.05 8.46
CA ASN A 639 -27.68 -26.12 7.04
C ASN A 639 -26.97 -27.22 6.24
N GLY A 640 -25.92 -27.84 6.78
CA GLY A 640 -25.13 -28.88 6.11
C GLY A 640 -24.26 -28.38 4.96
N LYS A 641 -23.97 -27.07 4.89
CA LYS A 641 -23.19 -26.42 3.83
C LYS A 641 -21.92 -25.78 4.41
N TYR A 642 -20.88 -25.63 3.59
CA TYR A 642 -19.70 -24.83 3.92
C TYR A 642 -20.01 -23.34 4.12
N PHE A 643 -20.98 -22.80 3.36
CA PHE A 643 -21.42 -21.41 3.50
C PHE A 643 -22.52 -21.30 4.57
N PRO A 644 -22.44 -20.32 5.50
CA PRO A 644 -23.56 -20.02 6.39
C PRO A 644 -24.71 -19.38 5.59
N GLU A 645 -25.85 -19.16 6.25
CA GLU A 645 -26.97 -18.41 5.66
C GLU A 645 -26.76 -16.90 5.77
N TYR A 646 -26.18 -16.45 6.90
CA TYR A 646 -25.88 -15.04 7.13
C TYR A 646 -24.59 -14.87 7.94
N TYR A 647 -23.97 -13.70 7.83
CA TYR A 647 -23.09 -13.16 8.87
C TYR A 647 -23.76 -11.95 9.53
N VAL A 648 -23.68 -11.85 10.86
CA VAL A 648 -24.22 -10.72 11.61
C VAL A 648 -23.10 -9.98 12.32
N LEU A 649 -23.00 -8.69 12.07
CA LEU A 649 -22.09 -7.76 12.74
C LEU A 649 -22.95 -6.86 13.66
N PRO A 650 -22.99 -7.13 14.97
CA PRO A 650 -23.59 -6.20 15.92
C PRO A 650 -22.85 -4.86 15.86
N VAL A 651 -23.57 -3.77 16.10
CA VAL A 651 -23.01 -2.41 16.05
C VAL A 651 -23.33 -1.60 17.31
N ASP A 652 -24.10 -2.16 18.25
CA ASP A 652 -24.31 -1.53 19.54
C ASP A 652 -23.20 -1.91 20.51
N ALA A 653 -22.71 -0.92 21.26
CA ALA A 653 -21.57 -1.08 22.18
C ALA A 653 -21.79 -2.11 23.30
N ALA A 654 -23.02 -2.62 23.50
CA ALA A 654 -23.30 -3.66 24.49
C ALA A 654 -23.10 -5.09 23.94
N ALA A 655 -23.04 -5.26 22.62
CA ALA A 655 -22.95 -6.54 21.94
C ALA A 655 -21.81 -6.62 20.92
N GLN A 656 -20.98 -5.58 20.83
CA GLN A 656 -19.87 -5.47 19.90
C GLN A 656 -18.66 -4.88 20.62
N ARG A 657 -17.53 -5.60 20.59
CA ARG A 657 -16.24 -5.14 21.11
C ARG A 657 -15.78 -3.84 20.44
N ASP A 658 -15.73 -3.82 19.11
CA ASP A 658 -15.36 -2.63 18.34
C ASP A 658 -16.45 -2.27 17.29
N PRO A 659 -17.40 -1.38 17.66
CA PRO A 659 -18.40 -0.89 16.71
C PRO A 659 -17.79 -0.14 15.52
N ALA A 660 -16.65 0.54 15.68
CA ALA A 660 -16.04 1.30 14.61
C ALA A 660 -15.51 0.35 13.53
N ASP A 661 -14.78 -0.70 13.92
CA ASP A 661 -14.25 -1.68 12.98
C ASP A 661 -15.35 -2.57 12.38
N ALA A 662 -16.45 -2.82 13.10
CA ALA A 662 -17.64 -3.46 12.50
C ALA A 662 -18.26 -2.62 11.36
N TYR A 663 -18.33 -1.30 11.53
CA TYR A 663 -18.76 -0.38 10.46
C TYR A 663 -17.73 -0.29 9.34
N ALA A 664 -16.43 -0.19 9.66
CA ALA A 664 -15.37 -0.18 8.66
C ALA A 664 -15.35 -1.47 7.82
N MET A 665 -15.64 -2.62 8.44
CA MET A 665 -15.81 -3.88 7.72
C MET A 665 -17.01 -3.85 6.77
N ALA A 666 -18.14 -3.27 7.18
CA ALA A 666 -19.28 -3.12 6.29
C ALA A 666 -18.99 -2.17 5.12
N GLU A 667 -18.25 -1.07 5.33
CA GLU A 667 -17.76 -0.22 4.24
C GLU A 667 -16.84 -0.98 3.29
N PHE A 668 -15.92 -1.77 3.84
CA PHE A 668 -15.04 -2.65 3.08
C PHE A 668 -15.83 -3.66 2.23
N LEU A 669 -16.83 -4.32 2.80
CA LEU A 669 -17.68 -5.27 2.09
C LEU A 669 -18.45 -4.60 0.94
N ILE A 670 -19.10 -3.46 1.21
CA ILE A 670 -19.86 -2.70 0.20
C ILE A 670 -18.95 -2.27 -0.96
N ARG A 671 -17.73 -1.81 -0.65
CA ARG A 671 -16.72 -1.44 -1.65
C ARG A 671 -16.37 -2.59 -2.59
N ASN A 672 -16.36 -3.82 -2.07
CA ASN A 672 -16.06 -5.06 -2.79
C ASN A 672 -17.30 -5.70 -3.44
N GLY A 673 -18.40 -4.95 -3.55
CA GLY A 673 -19.65 -5.38 -4.19
C GLY A 673 -20.51 -6.30 -3.33
N VAL A 674 -20.11 -6.61 -2.09
CA VAL A 674 -20.91 -7.42 -1.17
C VAL A 674 -22.11 -6.60 -0.69
N GLN A 675 -23.29 -7.18 -0.83
CA GLN A 675 -24.53 -6.61 -0.35
C GLN A 675 -24.61 -6.76 1.17
N VAL A 676 -24.76 -5.62 1.86
CA VAL A 676 -24.96 -5.54 3.30
C VAL A 676 -26.35 -4.99 3.57
N SER A 677 -27.02 -5.53 4.58
CA SER A 677 -28.31 -5.06 5.07
C SER A 677 -28.22 -4.62 6.52
N ARG A 678 -29.19 -3.81 6.95
CA ARG A 678 -29.43 -3.45 8.35
C ARG A 678 -30.66 -4.17 8.87
N LEU A 679 -30.59 -4.64 10.10
CA LEU A 679 -31.73 -5.22 10.80
C LEU A 679 -32.73 -4.14 11.21
N THR A 680 -34.00 -4.28 10.83
CA THR A 680 -35.08 -3.30 11.07
C THR A 680 -35.77 -3.46 12.43
N ARG A 681 -35.60 -4.61 13.09
CA ARG A 681 -36.20 -4.95 14.39
C ARG A 681 -35.37 -5.99 15.13
N ASP A 682 -35.39 -5.96 16.46
CA ASP A 682 -34.79 -7.01 17.28
C ASP A 682 -35.24 -8.41 16.80
N THR A 683 -34.27 -9.28 16.53
CA THR A 683 -34.52 -10.62 15.98
C THR A 683 -33.73 -11.65 16.78
N ALA A 684 -34.42 -12.69 17.26
CA ALA A 684 -33.82 -13.75 18.04
C ALA A 684 -33.53 -14.96 17.15
N VAL A 685 -32.28 -15.41 17.15
CA VAL A 685 -31.78 -16.54 16.37
C VAL A 685 -30.88 -17.36 17.27
N ASP A 686 -31.11 -18.67 17.34
CA ASP A 686 -30.30 -19.62 18.13
C ASP A 686 -30.03 -19.22 19.59
N GLY A 687 -31.00 -18.53 20.20
CA GLY A 687 -30.95 -18.08 21.59
C GLY A 687 -30.25 -16.74 21.81
N VAL A 688 -29.68 -16.13 20.76
CA VAL A 688 -29.10 -14.79 20.77
C VAL A 688 -30.11 -13.79 20.18
N THR A 689 -30.24 -12.60 20.77
CA THR A 689 -31.08 -11.53 20.22
C THR A 689 -30.21 -10.45 19.62
N TYR A 690 -30.23 -10.34 18.29
CA TYR A 690 -29.57 -9.27 17.56
C TYR A 690 -30.46 -8.04 17.52
N LYS A 691 -29.87 -6.86 17.74
CA LYS A 691 -30.61 -5.61 17.90
C LYS A 691 -30.94 -4.97 16.56
N ALA A 692 -32.06 -4.26 16.50
CA ALA A 692 -32.33 -3.38 15.37
C ALA A 692 -31.14 -2.42 15.17
N GLY A 693 -30.63 -2.33 13.94
CA GLY A 693 -29.40 -1.60 13.63
C GLY A 693 -28.20 -2.50 13.30
N SER A 694 -28.15 -3.75 13.79
CA SER A 694 -27.08 -4.70 13.42
C SER A 694 -26.96 -4.83 11.90
N LEU A 695 -25.73 -4.98 11.42
CA LEU A 695 -25.45 -5.18 10.00
C LEU A 695 -25.47 -6.68 9.72
N VAL A 696 -26.01 -7.06 8.56
CA VAL A 696 -26.22 -8.45 8.16
C VAL A 696 -25.75 -8.62 6.72
N VAL A 697 -24.88 -9.59 6.50
CA VAL A 697 -24.48 -10.06 5.17
C VAL A 697 -25.33 -11.29 4.85
N ASP A 698 -26.19 -11.16 3.85
CA ASP A 698 -27.01 -12.27 3.33
C ASP A 698 -26.19 -13.08 2.34
N MET A 699 -25.98 -14.38 2.57
CA MET A 699 -25.11 -15.18 1.71
C MET A 699 -25.75 -15.57 0.37
N TYR A 700 -27.03 -15.26 0.15
CA TYR A 700 -27.72 -15.44 -1.14
C TYR A 700 -27.42 -14.29 -2.11
N GLN A 701 -26.14 -14.15 -2.50
CA GLN A 701 -25.68 -13.07 -3.37
C GLN A 701 -24.47 -13.47 -4.21
N ALA A 702 -24.26 -12.81 -5.37
CA ALA A 702 -23.16 -13.05 -6.30
C ALA A 702 -21.76 -13.05 -5.66
N LYS A 703 -21.57 -12.29 -4.57
CA LYS A 703 -20.27 -12.07 -3.92
C LYS A 703 -20.03 -12.92 -2.66
N ARG A 704 -20.80 -14.01 -2.48
CA ARG A 704 -20.75 -14.84 -1.25
C ARG A 704 -19.36 -15.42 -0.97
N ASN A 705 -18.61 -15.82 -2.00
CA ASN A 705 -17.31 -16.49 -1.85
C ASN A 705 -16.29 -15.53 -1.22
N TYR A 706 -16.20 -14.31 -1.75
CA TYR A 706 -15.35 -13.27 -1.18
C TYR A 706 -15.80 -12.86 0.22
N ALA A 707 -17.11 -12.66 0.43
CA ALA A 707 -17.65 -12.33 1.75
C ALA A 707 -17.31 -13.41 2.80
N ASN A 708 -17.44 -14.69 2.44
CA ASN A 708 -17.09 -15.80 3.31
C ASN A 708 -15.58 -15.85 3.57
N CYS A 709 -14.74 -15.67 2.56
CA CYS A 709 -13.28 -15.69 2.70
C CYS A 709 -12.79 -14.73 3.79
N VAL A 710 -13.29 -13.48 3.81
CA VAL A 710 -12.83 -12.44 4.75
C VAL A 710 -13.54 -12.46 6.11
N LEU A 711 -14.72 -13.08 6.22
CA LEU A 711 -15.50 -13.15 7.47
C LEU A 711 -15.37 -14.49 8.21
N ASN A 712 -14.96 -15.55 7.52
CA ASN A 712 -14.75 -16.86 8.12
C ASN A 712 -13.53 -16.83 9.07
N GLN A 713 -13.51 -17.77 10.01
CA GLN A 713 -12.37 -18.02 10.87
C GLN A 713 -11.11 -18.45 10.10
N GLY A 714 -11.24 -19.10 8.94
CA GLY A 714 -10.14 -19.59 8.10
C GLY A 714 -10.03 -21.12 8.08
N TYR A 715 -8.87 -21.64 7.67
CA TYR A 715 -8.63 -23.08 7.53
C TYR A 715 -7.21 -23.49 7.98
N ASP A 716 -7.05 -24.75 8.37
CA ASP A 716 -5.75 -25.35 8.71
C ASP A 716 -5.01 -25.75 7.42
N ALA A 717 -4.15 -24.85 6.93
CA ALA A 717 -3.31 -25.09 5.77
C ALA A 717 -2.26 -26.17 6.05
N SER A 718 -1.87 -26.39 7.31
CA SER A 718 -0.88 -27.40 7.70
C SER A 718 -1.31 -28.82 7.32
N ALA A 719 -2.62 -29.07 7.21
CA ALA A 719 -3.17 -30.35 6.77
C ALA A 719 -2.78 -30.72 5.32
N SER A 720 -2.38 -29.75 4.50
CA SER A 720 -1.86 -29.97 3.14
C SER A 720 -0.43 -30.54 3.14
N GLY A 721 0.29 -30.49 4.27
CA GLY A 721 1.67 -30.96 4.37
C GLY A 721 2.72 -30.02 3.79
N PHE A 722 2.33 -28.85 3.27
CA PHE A 722 3.27 -27.83 2.80
C PHE A 722 3.96 -27.18 4.01
N PRO A 723 5.31 -27.08 4.02
CA PRO A 723 6.06 -26.48 5.13
C PRO A 723 5.87 -24.96 5.23
N SER A 724 5.63 -24.32 4.09
CA SER A 724 5.30 -22.91 3.92
C SER A 724 4.54 -22.74 2.59
N LEU A 725 3.79 -21.65 2.50
CA LEU A 725 3.02 -21.17 1.37
C LEU A 725 3.75 -19.98 0.72
N TYR A 726 3.27 -19.56 -0.45
CA TYR A 726 3.81 -18.42 -1.19
C TYR A 726 3.54 -17.07 -0.48
N SER A 727 2.42 -16.95 0.25
CA SER A 727 2.10 -15.84 1.16
C SER A 727 1.11 -16.30 2.23
N GLU A 728 0.84 -15.43 3.19
CA GLU A 728 -0.12 -15.55 4.27
C GLU A 728 -1.54 -15.90 3.76
N SER A 729 -2.11 -16.91 4.38
CA SER A 729 -3.39 -17.56 4.10
C SER A 729 -4.52 -17.10 5.03
N VAL A 730 -4.20 -16.52 6.18
CA VAL A 730 -5.22 -16.11 7.16
C VAL A 730 -5.86 -14.79 6.75
N SER A 731 -7.15 -14.85 6.40
CA SER A 731 -7.98 -13.67 6.05
C SER A 731 -9.08 -13.37 7.09
N SER A 732 -8.96 -13.87 8.32
CA SER A 732 -10.01 -13.78 9.34
C SER A 732 -10.15 -12.37 9.94
N PHE A 733 -10.72 -11.43 9.16
CA PHE A 733 -10.78 -10.02 9.54
C PHE A 733 -11.51 -9.74 10.85
N PRO A 734 -12.58 -10.45 11.25
CA PRO A 734 -13.16 -10.27 12.59
C PRO A 734 -12.13 -10.42 13.71
N ASN A 735 -11.29 -11.46 13.66
CA ASN A 735 -10.26 -11.69 14.67
C ASN A 735 -9.03 -10.78 14.48
N MET A 736 -8.65 -10.48 13.23
CA MET A 736 -7.46 -9.65 12.96
C MET A 736 -7.69 -8.15 13.17
N ARG A 737 -8.95 -7.70 13.16
CA ARG A 737 -9.35 -6.28 13.25
C ARG A 737 -10.33 -6.02 14.40
N GLY A 738 -10.36 -6.83 15.45
CA GLY A 738 -11.00 -6.35 16.68
C GLY A 738 -12.52 -6.47 16.80
N PHE A 739 -13.26 -6.98 15.81
CA PHE A 739 -14.74 -6.91 15.82
C PHE A 739 -15.44 -8.27 15.86
N ASP A 740 -16.59 -8.31 16.54
CA ASP A 740 -17.45 -9.48 16.64
C ASP A 740 -18.26 -9.70 15.35
N CYS A 741 -18.22 -10.92 14.83
CA CYS A 741 -19.00 -11.35 13.69
C CYS A 741 -19.53 -12.76 13.93
N ALA A 742 -20.85 -12.95 13.79
CA ALA A 742 -21.50 -14.24 14.04
C ALA A 742 -21.98 -14.89 12.74
N PRO A 743 -21.50 -16.10 12.36
CA PRO A 743 -22.11 -16.89 11.32
C PRO A 743 -23.45 -17.46 11.80
N ILE A 744 -24.45 -17.44 10.93
CA ILE A 744 -25.81 -17.95 11.18
C ILE A 744 -26.11 -19.02 10.15
N ASP A 745 -26.32 -20.26 10.58
CA ASP A 745 -26.64 -21.41 9.72
C ASP A 745 -28.14 -21.77 9.73
N THR A 746 -28.96 -20.99 10.44
CA THR A 746 -30.42 -21.14 10.45
C THR A 746 -31.04 -20.50 9.19
N VAL A 747 -31.60 -21.35 8.32
CA VAL A 747 -32.28 -20.92 7.07
C VAL A 747 -33.43 -19.96 7.36
N GLY A 748 -33.43 -18.81 6.69
CA GLY A 748 -34.49 -17.79 6.82
C GLY A 748 -34.50 -17.03 8.15
N ALA A 749 -33.40 -17.07 8.92
CA ALA A 749 -33.31 -16.44 10.24
C ALA A 749 -33.74 -14.95 10.29
N PHE A 750 -33.52 -14.20 9.21
CA PHE A 750 -33.83 -12.77 9.13
C PHE A 750 -34.90 -12.41 8.09
N GLU A 751 -35.72 -13.37 7.65
CA GLU A 751 -36.73 -13.13 6.62
C GLU A 751 -37.68 -11.98 7.00
N GLY A 752 -37.78 -10.99 6.12
CA GLY A 752 -38.61 -9.79 6.31
C GLY A 752 -38.13 -8.85 7.42
N ALA A 753 -36.89 -8.98 7.90
CA ALA A 753 -36.29 -8.11 8.90
C ALA A 753 -35.11 -7.27 8.36
N LEU A 754 -34.71 -7.46 7.11
CA LEU A 754 -33.55 -6.80 6.50
C LEU A 754 -33.94 -5.61 5.60
N GLU A 755 -33.15 -4.55 5.67
CA GLU A 755 -33.18 -3.40 4.76
C GLU A 755 -31.78 -3.19 4.17
N ALA A 756 -31.63 -3.28 2.85
CA ALA A 756 -30.33 -3.12 2.18
C ALA A 756 -29.72 -1.73 2.43
N VAL A 757 -28.41 -1.66 2.61
CA VAL A 757 -27.65 -0.42 2.76
C VAL A 757 -26.55 -0.33 1.70
N THR A 758 -26.33 0.87 1.16
CA THR A 758 -25.28 1.15 0.18
C THR A 758 -24.16 2.01 0.75
N GLU A 759 -24.34 2.50 1.97
CA GLU A 759 -23.39 3.28 2.74
C GLU A 759 -23.70 3.06 4.21
N VAL A 760 -22.66 3.05 5.04
CA VAL A 760 -22.79 3.01 6.49
C VAL A 760 -21.97 4.16 7.07
N GLN A 761 -22.34 4.57 8.28
CA GLN A 761 -21.62 5.60 9.00
C GLN A 761 -21.66 5.23 10.47
N SER A 762 -20.48 5.16 11.09
CA SER A 762 -20.33 4.98 12.52
C SER A 762 -20.50 6.32 13.26
N ALA A 763 -20.83 6.24 14.55
CA ALA A 763 -20.90 7.40 15.43
C ALA A 763 -20.57 6.97 16.85
N SER A 764 -20.09 7.92 17.66
CA SER A 764 -19.86 7.69 19.08
C SER A 764 -21.13 7.28 19.83
N GLN A 765 -21.00 6.29 20.70
CA GLN A 765 -22.08 5.73 21.51
C GLN A 765 -21.80 6.02 22.98
N SER A 766 -22.68 6.83 23.59
CA SER A 766 -22.52 7.26 24.98
C SER A 766 -23.57 6.65 25.89
N THR A 767 -23.14 6.20 27.07
CA THR A 767 -24.02 5.77 28.16
C THR A 767 -23.70 6.52 29.45
N GLY A 768 -24.63 6.52 30.41
CA GLY A 768 -24.43 7.17 31.70
C GLY A 768 -24.60 8.70 31.66
N SER A 769 -24.05 9.37 32.68
CA SER A 769 -24.06 10.83 32.82
C SER A 769 -22.98 11.30 33.79
N GLY A 770 -22.31 12.40 33.50
CA GLY A 770 -21.38 13.06 34.42
C GLY A 770 -20.34 13.91 33.70
N SER A 771 -19.44 14.52 34.46
CA SER A 771 -18.40 15.42 33.94
C SER A 771 -17.13 14.72 33.44
N ILE A 772 -17.01 13.41 33.69
CA ILE A 772 -15.90 12.56 33.30
C ILE A 772 -16.39 11.60 32.22
N ALA A 773 -15.62 11.47 31.14
CA ALA A 773 -15.85 10.49 30.09
C ALA A 773 -14.78 9.41 30.16
N LEU A 774 -15.22 8.15 30.28
CA LEU A 774 -14.40 6.97 30.09
C LEU A 774 -14.53 6.52 28.64
N LEU A 775 -13.41 6.33 27.96
CA LEU A 775 -13.33 5.83 26.59
C LEU A 775 -12.86 4.38 26.66
N ALA A 776 -13.65 3.45 26.12
CA ALA A 776 -13.23 2.06 26.02
C ALA A 776 -12.00 1.98 25.11
N ASN A 777 -10.94 1.32 25.57
CA ASN A 777 -9.74 1.12 24.78
C ASN A 777 -9.83 -0.17 23.95
N ASN A 778 -10.73 -0.14 22.97
CA ASN A 778 -11.21 -1.28 22.21
C ASN A 778 -10.76 -1.31 20.74
N GLY A 779 -10.07 -0.28 20.26
CA GLY A 779 -9.69 -0.18 18.85
C GLY A 779 -8.93 1.10 18.49
N THR A 780 -8.60 1.22 17.20
CA THR A 780 -7.72 2.29 16.69
C THR A 780 -8.33 3.68 16.78
N GLU A 781 -9.65 3.83 16.65
CA GLU A 781 -10.36 5.12 16.80
C GLU A 781 -10.15 5.77 18.16
N THR A 782 -10.16 4.97 19.24
CA THR A 782 -9.88 5.47 20.58
C THR A 782 -8.43 5.95 20.71
N VAL A 783 -7.46 5.17 20.19
CA VAL A 783 -6.04 5.55 20.21
C VAL A 783 -5.80 6.86 19.44
N ARG A 784 -6.41 7.00 18.26
CA ARG A 784 -6.35 8.25 17.47
C ARG A 784 -6.93 9.43 18.23
N THR A 785 -8.06 9.24 18.91
CA THR A 785 -8.69 10.28 19.74
C THR A 785 -7.79 10.71 20.89
N VAL A 786 -7.17 9.76 21.59
CA VAL A 786 -6.23 10.04 22.68
C VAL A 786 -5.07 10.88 22.17
N ASN A 787 -4.44 10.48 21.06
CA ASN A 787 -3.34 11.23 20.47
C ASN A 787 -3.76 12.63 20.00
N ALA A 788 -4.96 12.79 19.42
CA ALA A 788 -5.49 14.10 19.02
C ALA A 788 -5.78 15.03 20.22
N LEU A 789 -6.32 14.50 21.30
CA LEU A 789 -6.55 15.25 22.55
C LEU A 789 -5.22 15.68 23.19
N LEU A 790 -4.23 14.79 23.25
CA LEU A 790 -2.89 15.10 23.75
C LEU A 790 -2.21 16.16 22.88
N ALA A 791 -2.30 16.05 21.55
CA ALA A 791 -1.75 17.03 20.61
C ALA A 791 -2.40 18.42 20.73
N SER A 792 -3.68 18.48 21.10
CA SER A 792 -4.40 19.74 21.37
C SER A 792 -4.19 20.27 22.81
N GLY A 793 -3.29 19.65 23.58
CA GLY A 793 -2.92 20.08 24.93
C GLY A 793 -3.97 19.74 25.99
N LYS A 794 -4.89 18.82 25.70
CA LYS A 794 -5.89 18.33 26.65
C LYS A 794 -5.29 17.25 27.55
N THR A 795 -5.82 17.15 28.76
CA THR A 795 -5.40 16.10 29.70
C THR A 795 -6.18 14.83 29.43
N VAL A 796 -5.46 13.75 29.11
CA VAL A 796 -5.97 12.39 29.03
C VAL A 796 -5.29 11.56 30.10
N GLY A 797 -6.02 10.66 30.75
CA GLY A 797 -5.44 9.66 31.63
C GLY A 797 -5.70 8.24 31.16
N MET A 798 -4.86 7.30 31.59
CA MET A 798 -5.10 5.86 31.47
C MET A 798 -5.55 5.33 32.83
N VAL A 799 -6.59 4.50 32.85
CA VAL A 799 -7.07 3.83 34.05
C VAL A 799 -6.13 2.69 34.41
N THR A 800 -5.61 2.69 35.62
CA THR A 800 -4.54 1.76 36.04
C THR A 800 -5.03 0.58 36.88
N GLU A 801 -6.25 0.68 37.43
CA GLU A 801 -6.82 -0.33 38.33
C GLU A 801 -8.34 -0.45 38.16
N GLY A 802 -8.89 -1.59 38.56
CA GLY A 802 -10.35 -1.83 38.57
C GLY A 802 -10.87 -2.42 37.25
N ALA A 803 -12.19 -2.39 37.09
CA ALA A 803 -12.87 -3.05 35.97
C ALA A 803 -12.59 -2.41 34.60
N ASN A 804 -12.19 -1.13 34.58
CA ASN A 804 -11.89 -0.37 33.36
C ASN A 804 -10.37 -0.20 33.18
N LYS A 805 -9.54 -1.07 33.79
CA LYS A 805 -8.08 -0.98 33.65
C LYS A 805 -7.73 -1.08 32.17
N GLY A 806 -6.90 -0.16 31.68
CA GLY A 806 -6.56 -0.04 30.26
C GLY A 806 -7.36 1.01 29.49
N ASP A 807 -8.56 1.38 29.97
CA ASP A 807 -9.38 2.43 29.36
C ASP A 807 -8.79 3.83 29.56
N PHE A 808 -9.27 4.78 28.78
CA PHE A 808 -8.87 6.19 28.90
C PHE A 808 -9.92 7.03 29.61
N VAL A 809 -9.47 8.10 30.26
CA VAL A 809 -10.33 9.03 30.99
C VAL A 809 -10.02 10.48 30.60
N VAL A 810 -11.07 11.22 30.27
CA VAL A 810 -11.00 12.63 29.83
C VAL A 810 -12.14 13.44 30.46
N ARG A 811 -12.02 14.77 30.47
CA ARG A 811 -13.18 15.61 30.79
C ARG A 811 -14.17 15.52 29.63
N ALA A 812 -15.45 15.31 29.94
CA ALA A 812 -16.50 15.25 28.93
C ALA A 812 -16.55 16.52 28.05
N SER A 813 -16.24 17.69 28.63
CA SER A 813 -16.18 18.96 27.89
C SER A 813 -15.00 19.05 26.90
N ASP A 814 -13.88 18.37 27.20
CA ASP A 814 -12.72 18.35 26.29
C ASP A 814 -12.96 17.36 25.15
N LEU A 815 -13.60 16.21 25.43
CA LEU A 815 -14.01 15.23 24.42
C LEU A 815 -15.02 15.80 23.42
N ALA A 816 -16.03 16.53 23.90
CA ALA A 816 -17.10 17.09 23.05
C ALA A 816 -16.58 17.99 21.91
N ALA A 817 -15.34 18.49 22.01
CA ALA A 817 -14.72 19.31 20.96
C ALA A 817 -14.24 18.49 19.75
N VAL A 818 -14.02 17.18 19.92
CA VAL A 818 -13.47 16.28 18.89
C VAL A 818 -14.32 15.02 18.66
N GLU A 819 -15.26 14.71 19.54
CA GLU A 819 -16.08 13.48 19.53
C GLU A 819 -16.74 13.18 18.17
N GLN A 820 -17.17 14.21 17.44
CA GLN A 820 -17.85 14.05 16.14
C GLN A 820 -16.92 13.56 15.02
N GLU A 821 -15.60 13.61 15.22
CA GLU A 821 -14.60 13.13 14.26
C GLU A 821 -14.30 11.63 14.40
N TYR A 822 -14.84 10.98 15.44
CA TYR A 822 -14.51 9.61 15.82
C TYR A 822 -15.75 8.78 16.18
N ALA A 823 -15.59 7.46 16.12
CA ALA A 823 -16.60 6.50 16.58
C ALA A 823 -16.13 5.80 17.86
N LEU A 824 -16.58 6.31 19.01
CA LEU A 824 -16.10 5.91 20.34
C LEU A 824 -17.18 5.20 21.17
N VAL A 825 -16.75 4.31 22.07
CA VAL A 825 -17.61 3.78 23.13
C VAL A 825 -17.34 4.56 24.42
N ILE A 826 -18.33 5.32 24.87
CA ILE A 826 -18.19 6.31 25.94
C ILE A 826 -19.07 5.96 27.13
N THR A 827 -18.49 5.95 28.33
CA THR A 827 -19.24 5.91 29.59
C THR A 827 -19.04 7.21 30.37
N LEU A 828 -20.12 7.98 30.53
CA LEU A 828 -20.14 9.21 31.31
C LEU A 828 -20.40 8.93 32.80
N THR A 829 -19.59 9.53 33.66
CA THR A 829 -19.65 9.34 35.11
C THR A 829 -19.19 10.58 35.88
N GLU A 830 -19.56 10.69 37.15
CA GLU A 830 -18.99 11.67 38.08
C GLU A 830 -17.88 11.06 38.95
N GLN A 831 -17.72 9.73 38.90
CA GLN A 831 -16.73 9.02 39.69
C GLN A 831 -15.43 8.92 38.90
N MET A 832 -14.36 9.54 39.41
CA MET A 832 -13.02 9.40 38.85
C MET A 832 -12.51 7.96 39.08
N PRO A 833 -12.08 7.24 38.02
CA PRO A 833 -11.38 5.97 38.17
C PRO A 833 -9.96 6.18 38.72
N ALA A 834 -9.33 5.12 39.20
CA ALA A 834 -7.90 5.15 39.51
C ALA A 834 -7.12 5.27 38.19
N ALA A 835 -6.68 6.48 37.85
CA ALA A 835 -6.02 6.78 36.59
C ALA A 835 -4.79 7.65 36.79
N ARG A 836 -3.90 7.66 35.80
CA ARG A 836 -2.71 8.51 35.74
C ARG A 836 -2.71 9.28 34.42
N ALA A 837 -2.24 10.53 34.47
CA ALA A 837 -2.17 11.36 33.27
C ALA A 837 -1.12 10.81 32.30
N ILE A 838 -1.41 10.91 31.00
CA ILE A 838 -0.50 10.51 29.92
C ILE A 838 0.18 11.78 29.38
N SER A 839 1.51 11.78 29.27
CA SER A 839 2.22 12.78 28.46
C SER A 839 2.24 12.39 26.98
N ALA A 840 2.11 13.36 26.07
CA ALA A 840 2.07 13.12 24.63
C ALA A 840 3.39 12.49 24.11
N PRO A 841 3.39 11.21 23.68
CA PRO A 841 4.62 10.54 23.27
C PRO A 841 5.17 11.06 21.93
N THR A 842 6.50 11.09 21.85
CA THR A 842 7.27 11.15 20.60
C THR A 842 7.92 9.81 20.34
N LEU A 843 7.66 9.20 19.19
CA LEU A 843 8.25 7.91 18.82
C LEU A 843 9.46 8.10 17.91
N TYR A 844 10.47 7.24 18.05
CA TYR A 844 11.39 6.95 16.97
C TYR A 844 11.10 5.54 16.45
N LEU A 845 10.87 5.43 15.14
CA LEU A 845 10.61 4.16 14.47
C LEU A 845 11.94 3.58 13.99
N ALA A 846 12.29 2.37 14.45
CA ALA A 846 13.56 1.73 14.11
C ALA A 846 13.68 1.43 12.60
N GLY A 847 14.93 1.42 12.11
CA GLY A 847 15.26 0.99 10.74
C GLY A 847 15.06 2.02 9.63
N ARG A 848 14.79 3.30 9.92
CA ARG A 848 14.68 4.34 8.88
C ARG A 848 16.05 4.68 8.26
N HIS A 849 16.08 4.86 6.94
CA HIS A 849 17.27 5.25 6.18
C HIS A 849 17.32 6.76 5.90
N ALA A 850 18.52 7.29 5.72
CA ALA A 850 18.74 8.67 5.32
C ALA A 850 18.49 8.89 3.82
N ALA A 851 18.35 10.15 3.41
CA ALA A 851 18.26 10.52 2.01
C ALA A 851 19.45 9.97 1.19
N PHE A 852 19.13 9.31 0.07
CA PHE A 852 20.03 8.55 -0.81
C PHE A 852 20.76 7.36 -0.18
N GLY A 853 20.59 7.06 1.12
CA GLY A 853 21.22 5.91 1.77
C GLY A 853 22.64 5.58 1.26
N ASP A 854 22.77 4.39 0.66
CA ASP A 854 24.00 3.85 0.04
C ASP A 854 24.20 4.26 -1.44
N ASP A 855 23.26 4.98 -2.04
CA ASP A 855 23.27 5.45 -3.44
C ASP A 855 24.15 6.69 -3.66
N LYS A 856 25.41 6.67 -3.21
CA LYS A 856 26.39 7.76 -3.37
C LYS A 856 27.67 7.26 -4.02
N VAL A 857 28.19 8.01 -5.00
CA VAL A 857 29.44 7.69 -5.68
C VAL A 857 30.60 8.50 -5.10
N THR A 858 31.54 7.84 -4.42
CA THR A 858 32.66 8.52 -3.73
C THR A 858 33.96 8.58 -4.53
N SER A 859 34.07 7.84 -5.63
CA SER A 859 35.26 7.79 -6.50
C SER A 859 34.92 7.32 -7.91
N GLY A 860 35.82 7.52 -8.87
CA GLY A 860 35.59 7.15 -10.29
C GLY A 860 34.93 8.25 -11.12
N TYR A 861 34.60 7.94 -12.37
CA TYR A 861 34.13 8.91 -13.37
C TYR A 861 32.86 9.65 -12.92
N TYR A 862 31.85 8.93 -12.41
CA TYR A 862 30.57 9.52 -12.06
C TYR A 862 30.54 10.35 -10.76
N THR A 863 31.60 10.35 -9.96
CA THR A 863 31.70 11.09 -8.68
C THR A 863 31.28 12.54 -8.80
N LYS A 864 31.62 13.20 -9.92
CA LYS A 864 31.29 14.61 -10.16
C LYS A 864 29.77 14.87 -10.14
N TRP A 865 28.96 13.90 -10.58
CA TRP A 865 27.51 14.05 -10.71
C TRP A 865 26.75 13.45 -9.52
N PHE A 866 27.30 12.42 -8.87
CA PHE A 866 26.57 11.62 -7.87
C PHE A 866 27.25 11.53 -6.50
N ALA A 867 28.14 12.46 -6.16
CA ALA A 867 28.75 12.52 -4.82
C ALA A 867 27.73 12.74 -3.69
N ASP A 868 26.65 13.45 -3.98
CA ASP A 868 25.57 13.74 -3.02
C ASP A 868 24.40 12.74 -3.09
N GLY A 869 24.39 11.86 -4.11
CA GLY A 869 23.36 10.85 -4.35
C GLY A 869 23.08 10.62 -5.84
N TYR A 870 22.54 9.46 -6.22
CA TYR A 870 21.90 9.22 -7.53
C TYR A 870 20.52 8.58 -7.35
N GLY A 871 19.68 8.63 -8.40
CA GLY A 871 18.35 8.02 -8.35
C GLY A 871 17.34 8.80 -7.50
N PHE A 872 16.34 8.09 -6.97
CA PHE A 872 15.28 8.68 -6.15
C PHE A 872 15.75 8.93 -4.72
N ILE A 873 15.54 10.14 -4.19
CA ILE A 873 16.10 10.60 -2.89
C ILE A 873 15.68 9.75 -1.67
N ASN A 874 14.56 9.02 -1.74
CA ASN A 874 14.04 8.20 -0.65
C ASN A 874 13.90 6.71 -1.04
N TYR A 875 14.70 6.26 -2.03
CA TYR A 875 14.58 4.92 -2.62
C TYR A 875 14.67 3.79 -1.59
N ASP A 876 15.66 3.82 -0.68
CA ASP A 876 15.82 2.76 0.32
C ASP A 876 14.62 2.60 1.25
N ASN A 877 14.01 3.71 1.68
CA ASN A 877 12.84 3.62 2.54
C ASN A 877 11.62 3.09 1.79
N ILE A 878 11.43 3.41 0.51
CA ILE A 878 10.27 2.91 -0.26
C ILE A 878 10.50 1.46 -0.70
N HIS A 879 11.66 1.16 -1.29
CA HIS A 879 11.93 -0.11 -1.96
C HIS A 879 12.47 -1.20 -1.02
N ASN A 880 13.38 -0.85 -0.11
CA ASN A 880 14.14 -1.83 0.68
C ASN A 880 13.61 -2.01 2.11
N ASN A 881 12.61 -1.25 2.54
CA ASN A 881 12.25 -1.13 3.96
C ASN A 881 10.79 -1.49 4.28
N GLY A 882 10.22 -2.47 3.57
CA GLY A 882 8.81 -2.86 3.68
C GLY A 882 8.32 -3.07 5.12
N THR A 883 9.07 -3.81 5.94
CA THR A 883 8.69 -4.06 7.34
C THR A 883 8.61 -2.77 8.18
N SER A 884 9.58 -1.86 8.04
CA SER A 884 9.53 -0.55 8.73
C SER A 884 8.41 0.34 8.19
N ASN A 885 8.06 0.21 6.91
CA ASN A 885 6.93 0.96 6.34
C ASN A 885 5.58 0.53 6.93
N TYR A 886 5.46 -0.73 7.36
CA TYR A 886 4.29 -1.18 8.13
C TYR A 886 4.21 -0.48 9.49
N ASP A 887 5.35 -0.30 10.18
CA ASP A 887 5.41 0.49 11.41
C ASP A 887 4.98 1.95 11.14
N VAL A 888 5.48 2.57 10.07
CA VAL A 888 5.08 3.94 9.70
C VAL A 888 3.56 4.03 9.50
N MET A 889 2.98 3.12 8.73
CA MET A 889 1.53 3.09 8.49
C MET A 889 0.74 2.91 9.79
N ALA A 890 1.11 1.92 10.61
CA ALA A 890 0.41 1.60 11.85
C ALA A 890 0.51 2.73 12.88
N TYR A 891 1.72 3.18 13.20
CA TYR A 891 1.95 4.16 14.27
C TYR A 891 1.54 5.58 13.87
N THR A 892 1.75 5.99 12.61
CA THR A 892 1.43 7.37 12.20
C THR A 892 0.01 7.50 11.66
N LYS A 893 -0.39 6.71 10.66
CA LYS A 893 -1.65 6.89 9.95
C LYS A 893 -2.83 6.23 10.66
N HIS A 894 -2.66 5.01 11.15
CA HIS A 894 -3.74 4.29 11.85
C HIS A 894 -3.87 4.67 13.33
N MET A 895 -2.78 4.96 14.04
CA MET A 895 -2.83 5.31 15.48
C MET A 895 -2.59 6.80 15.80
N GLY A 896 -2.05 7.59 14.87
CA GLY A 896 -1.90 9.05 15.06
C GLY A 896 -0.74 9.48 15.96
N PHE A 897 0.29 8.65 16.16
CA PHE A 897 1.45 9.02 16.96
C PHE A 897 2.37 10.02 16.25
N ARG A 898 3.02 10.88 17.03
CA ARG A 898 4.08 11.77 16.55
C ARG A 898 5.40 11.00 16.47
N VAL A 899 6.12 11.15 15.35
CA VAL A 899 7.43 10.51 15.13
C VAL A 899 8.56 11.53 14.99
N THR A 900 9.80 11.11 15.26
CA THR A 900 11.04 11.87 15.04
C THR A 900 12.11 10.98 14.42
N ASP A 901 12.99 11.56 13.58
CA ASP A 901 14.16 10.87 13.02
C ASP A 901 15.38 10.89 13.95
N ASP A 902 15.31 11.59 15.08
CA ASP A 902 16.41 11.72 16.05
C ASP A 902 16.10 10.88 17.29
N PRO A 903 16.76 9.71 17.47
CA PRO A 903 16.50 8.85 18.63
C PRO A 903 16.66 9.55 19.98
N ALA A 904 17.51 10.58 20.06
CA ALA A 904 17.71 11.33 21.30
C ALA A 904 16.52 12.25 21.67
N LYS A 905 15.58 12.46 20.75
CA LYS A 905 14.33 13.21 20.98
C LYS A 905 13.12 12.30 21.16
N ALA A 906 13.30 10.98 21.10
CA ALA A 906 12.23 10.01 21.29
C ALA A 906 11.95 9.83 22.78
N ASP A 907 10.68 9.79 23.13
CA ASP A 907 10.22 9.36 24.44
C ASP A 907 10.17 7.82 24.49
N VAL A 908 9.83 7.18 23.36
CA VAL A 908 9.82 5.72 23.19
C VAL A 908 10.40 5.35 21.82
N ILE A 909 11.21 4.29 21.77
CA ILE A 909 11.65 3.67 20.52
C ILE A 909 10.79 2.44 20.26
N VAL A 910 10.32 2.26 19.02
CA VAL A 910 9.50 1.11 18.63
C VAL A 910 9.85 0.66 17.22
N GLY A 911 9.75 -0.63 16.93
CA GLY A 911 9.86 -1.10 15.55
C GLY A 911 9.87 -2.60 15.37
N SER A 912 9.57 -3.00 14.14
CA SER A 912 9.49 -4.39 13.68
C SER A 912 10.77 -4.87 12.95
N VAL A 913 11.87 -4.15 13.15
CA VAL A 913 13.19 -4.39 12.55
C VAL A 913 14.28 -4.20 13.61
N ALA A 914 15.45 -4.80 13.42
CA ALA A 914 16.51 -4.75 14.42
C ALA A 914 16.89 -3.31 14.81
N LEU A 915 17.09 -3.09 16.11
CA LEU A 915 17.30 -1.75 16.69
C LEU A 915 18.52 -1.01 16.11
N ASP A 916 19.55 -1.74 15.72
CA ASP A 916 20.78 -1.21 15.12
C ASP A 916 20.69 -0.98 13.60
N SER A 917 19.51 -1.20 13.00
CA SER A 917 19.29 -1.01 11.57
C SER A 917 18.99 0.44 11.20
N GLY A 918 19.19 0.76 9.92
CA GLY A 918 18.94 2.08 9.36
C GLY A 918 20.04 3.10 9.67
N ALA A 919 19.84 4.33 9.21
CA ALA A 919 20.86 5.39 9.28
C ALA A 919 21.16 5.88 10.70
N TRP A 920 20.24 5.64 11.65
CA TRP A 920 20.34 6.10 13.03
C TRP A 920 20.35 4.95 14.05
N GLY A 921 20.55 3.71 13.60
CA GLY A 921 20.53 2.52 14.47
C GLY A 921 21.53 2.59 15.63
N GLU A 922 22.76 3.05 15.39
CA GLU A 922 23.75 3.24 16.47
C GLU A 922 23.27 4.22 17.54
N ALA A 923 22.63 5.33 17.13
CA ALA A 923 22.09 6.33 18.05
C ALA A 923 20.85 5.80 18.79
N ALA A 924 20.02 4.99 18.14
CA ALA A 924 18.89 4.31 18.78
C ALA A 924 19.37 3.34 19.87
N VAL A 925 20.39 2.54 19.58
CA VAL A 925 21.02 1.64 20.56
C VAL A 925 21.59 2.40 21.76
N GLU A 926 22.27 3.54 21.54
CA GLU A 926 22.78 4.38 22.62
C GLU A 926 21.65 4.98 23.48
N ALA A 927 20.54 5.41 22.85
CA ALA A 927 19.39 5.93 23.55
C ALA A 927 18.74 4.87 24.46
N VAL A 928 18.52 3.65 23.95
CA VAL A 928 17.97 2.53 24.74
C VAL A 928 18.89 2.18 25.92
N LYS A 929 20.21 2.07 25.67
CA LYS A 929 21.20 1.83 26.75
C LYS A 929 21.26 2.95 27.79
N SER A 930 20.79 4.15 27.43
CA SER A 930 20.72 5.32 28.30
C SER A 930 19.37 5.47 29.02
N GLY A 931 18.42 4.58 28.76
CA GLY A 931 17.12 4.51 29.46
C GLY A 931 15.91 4.98 28.66
N THR A 932 16.01 5.21 27.35
CA THR A 932 14.81 5.36 26.51
C THR A 932 14.12 4.00 26.36
N PRO A 933 12.83 3.85 26.72
CA PRO A 933 12.10 2.61 26.56
C PRO A 933 12.11 2.09 25.12
N TYR A 934 12.23 0.78 24.95
CA TYR A 934 12.20 0.11 23.65
C TYR A 934 11.10 -0.94 23.58
N ILE A 935 10.24 -0.82 22.57
CA ILE A 935 9.21 -1.82 22.24
C ILE A 935 9.64 -2.51 20.94
N ALA A 936 10.13 -3.75 21.05
CA ALA A 936 10.51 -4.57 19.93
C ALA A 936 9.36 -5.49 19.52
N THR A 937 9.09 -5.60 18.22
CA THR A 937 8.04 -6.47 17.68
C THR A 937 8.59 -7.30 16.53
N GLY A 938 8.15 -8.55 16.35
CA GLY A 938 8.54 -9.39 15.23
C GLY A 938 9.88 -10.11 15.39
N ALA A 939 9.95 -11.29 14.76
CA ALA A 939 11.07 -12.22 14.89
C ALA A 939 12.39 -11.64 14.38
N SER A 940 12.34 -10.74 13.39
CA SER A 940 13.50 -9.99 12.85
C SER A 940 14.27 -9.19 13.90
N THR A 941 13.63 -8.82 15.02
CA THR A 941 14.27 -8.05 16.10
C THR A 941 15.03 -8.94 17.08
N LEU A 942 14.63 -10.21 17.20
CA LEU A 942 15.06 -11.11 18.28
C LEU A 942 16.55 -11.43 18.22
N ASP A 943 17.11 -11.58 17.02
CA ASP A 943 18.55 -11.81 16.83
C ASP A 943 19.41 -10.72 17.46
N TYR A 944 19.06 -9.45 17.23
CA TYR A 944 19.78 -8.35 17.84
C TYR A 944 19.53 -8.25 19.35
N LEU A 945 18.30 -8.49 19.80
CA LEU A 945 17.93 -8.43 21.21
C LEU A 945 18.70 -9.42 22.09
N GLN A 946 19.16 -10.55 21.56
CA GLN A 946 20.05 -11.47 22.29
C GLN A 946 21.36 -10.80 22.75
N THR A 947 21.76 -9.70 22.11
CA THR A 947 22.94 -8.91 22.52
C THR A 947 22.65 -7.95 23.68
N LEU A 948 21.37 -7.61 23.92
CA LEU A 948 20.93 -6.67 24.95
C LEU A 948 20.32 -7.37 26.17
N ILE A 949 19.52 -8.42 25.94
CA ILE A 949 18.78 -9.15 26.98
C ILE A 949 19.50 -10.47 27.31
N PRO A 950 20.07 -10.62 28.52
CA PRO A 950 20.84 -11.81 28.88
C PRO A 950 20.03 -13.11 28.83
N GLY A 951 20.49 -14.09 28.06
CA GLY A 951 19.86 -15.42 28.01
C GLY A 951 18.55 -15.46 27.22
N LEU A 952 18.22 -14.40 26.46
CA LEU A 952 17.13 -14.44 25.49
C LEU A 952 17.46 -15.49 24.41
N THR A 953 16.51 -16.37 24.11
CA THR A 953 16.56 -17.28 22.96
C THR A 953 15.14 -17.48 22.42
N TYR A 954 15.00 -17.82 21.14
CA TYR A 954 13.69 -18.02 20.50
C TYR A 954 13.72 -19.15 19.46
N GLU A 955 12.55 -19.61 19.05
CA GLU A 955 12.34 -20.55 17.94
C GLU A 955 11.10 -20.14 17.13
N GLU A 956 11.16 -20.28 15.81
CA GLU A 956 10.02 -20.14 14.90
C GLU A 956 9.35 -21.51 14.68
N LYS A 957 8.02 -21.55 14.66
CA LYS A 957 7.24 -22.81 14.68
C LYS A 957 6.39 -23.04 13.43
N GLY A 958 6.31 -22.07 12.53
CA GLY A 958 5.47 -22.11 11.34
C GLY A 958 5.61 -20.83 10.54
N GLN A 959 4.81 -20.67 9.50
CA GLN A 959 4.75 -19.43 8.73
C GLN A 959 3.80 -18.43 9.38
N GLU A 960 2.63 -18.89 9.82
CA GLU A 960 1.66 -18.04 10.51
C GLU A 960 0.65 -18.88 11.30
N ALA A 961 0.01 -18.26 12.28
CA ALA A 961 -1.11 -18.85 13.00
C ALA A 961 -2.06 -17.77 13.53
N LEU A 962 -3.36 -18.05 13.44
CA LEU A 962 -4.32 -17.54 14.39
C LEU A 962 -4.41 -18.56 15.53
N HIS A 963 -4.22 -18.14 16.78
CA HIS A 963 -4.21 -19.07 17.91
C HIS A 963 -4.67 -18.44 19.22
N ARG A 964 -4.93 -19.29 20.21
CA ARG A 964 -5.41 -18.90 21.54
C ARG A 964 -4.26 -18.56 22.48
N VAL A 965 -4.40 -17.48 23.24
CA VAL A 965 -3.44 -17.01 24.23
C VAL A 965 -4.03 -16.86 25.63
N THR A 966 -3.14 -16.66 26.58
CA THR A 966 -3.41 -16.26 27.97
C THR A 966 -2.53 -15.07 28.31
N TYR A 967 -2.96 -14.25 29.27
CA TYR A 967 -2.21 -13.12 29.81
C TYR A 967 -1.78 -13.45 31.25
N PRO A 968 -0.55 -13.94 31.48
CA PRO A 968 -0.16 -14.47 32.79
C PRO A 968 0.07 -13.42 33.87
N SER A 969 0.23 -12.15 33.47
CA SER A 969 0.49 -11.00 34.34
C SER A 969 -0.68 -10.02 34.35
N ASP A 970 -0.81 -9.27 35.45
CA ASP A 970 -1.75 -8.15 35.58
C ASP A 970 -1.10 -6.86 35.04
N SER A 971 -0.82 -6.82 33.74
CA SER A 971 -0.12 -5.72 33.07
C SER A 971 -1.08 -4.71 32.44
N LEU A 972 -0.63 -3.46 32.26
CA LEU A 972 -1.36 -2.47 31.44
C LEU A 972 -1.26 -2.77 29.95
N VAL A 973 -0.20 -3.45 29.53
CA VAL A 973 0.04 -3.79 28.11
C VAL A 973 -1.09 -4.67 27.55
N THR A 974 -1.58 -5.62 28.34
CA THR A 974 -2.62 -6.60 27.95
C THR A 974 -3.98 -6.32 28.59
N ALA A 975 -4.16 -5.14 29.21
CA ALA A 975 -5.33 -4.84 30.01
C ALA A 975 -6.62 -4.78 29.17
N SER A 976 -6.56 -4.18 27.99
CA SER A 976 -7.71 -4.09 27.06
C SER A 976 -8.22 -5.48 26.67
N GLN A 977 -7.35 -6.35 26.16
CA GLN A 977 -7.72 -7.70 25.75
C GLN A 977 -8.23 -8.53 26.94
N THR A 978 -7.62 -8.37 28.11
CA THR A 978 -8.10 -9.02 29.33
C THR A 978 -9.51 -8.55 29.73
N GLY A 979 -9.78 -7.25 29.61
CA GLY A 979 -11.09 -6.63 29.90
C GLY A 979 -12.18 -7.10 28.95
N ASP A 980 -11.84 -7.21 27.66
CA ASP A 980 -12.76 -7.62 26.60
C ASP A 980 -12.95 -9.16 26.54
N GLY A 981 -12.07 -9.91 27.21
CA GLY A 981 -12.06 -11.38 27.13
C GLY A 981 -11.55 -11.89 25.78
N ASP A 982 -10.80 -11.05 25.06
CA ASP A 982 -10.12 -11.44 23.85
C ASP A 982 -8.90 -12.30 24.19
N HIS A 983 -8.83 -13.47 23.58
CA HIS A 983 -7.79 -14.46 23.82
C HIS A 983 -7.32 -15.08 22.51
N VAL A 984 -7.47 -14.35 21.40
CA VAL A 984 -7.04 -14.78 20.08
C VAL A 984 -6.04 -13.76 19.55
N ILE A 985 -4.93 -14.23 19.02
CA ILE A 985 -3.91 -13.36 18.40
C ILE A 985 -3.52 -13.94 17.05
N TYR A 986 -3.10 -13.08 16.13
CA TYR A 986 -2.43 -13.49 14.91
C TYR A 986 -0.91 -13.42 15.08
N THR A 987 -0.18 -14.37 14.51
CA THR A 987 1.28 -14.36 14.50
C THR A 987 1.86 -14.71 13.14
N LEU A 988 2.91 -13.99 12.76
CA LEU A 988 3.79 -14.31 11.64
C LEU A 988 5.07 -14.97 12.17
N ASN A 989 5.50 -16.07 11.56
CA ASN A 989 6.59 -16.98 11.94
C ASN A 989 6.35 -17.86 13.17
N CYS A 990 5.22 -17.66 13.87
CA CYS A 990 4.86 -18.42 15.07
C CYS A 990 6.01 -18.46 16.11
N ALA A 991 6.72 -17.33 16.26
CA ALA A 991 7.91 -17.24 17.08
C ALA A 991 7.58 -17.32 18.58
N VAL A 992 8.33 -18.12 19.33
CA VAL A 992 8.19 -18.27 20.78
C VAL A 992 9.54 -18.12 21.48
N LEU A 993 9.55 -17.46 22.62
CA LEU A 993 10.73 -17.30 23.47
C LEU A 993 11.01 -18.58 24.25
N THR A 994 12.19 -19.16 24.05
CA THR A 994 12.65 -20.40 24.69
C THR A 994 13.58 -20.15 25.88
N GLY A 995 14.09 -18.93 26.01
CA GLY A 995 14.94 -18.48 27.11
C GLY A 995 14.77 -16.99 27.31
N TYR A 996 14.76 -16.53 28.57
CA TYR A 996 14.68 -15.12 28.97
C TYR A 996 15.05 -14.99 30.46
N PRO A 997 15.41 -13.79 30.94
CA PRO A 997 15.75 -13.56 32.36
C PRO A 997 14.63 -13.94 33.33
N GLU A 998 14.98 -14.50 34.50
CA GLU A 998 13.99 -14.87 35.54
C GLU A 998 13.17 -13.70 36.07
N ASN A 999 13.68 -12.46 35.96
CA ASN A 999 12.99 -11.24 36.39
C ASN A 999 12.12 -10.62 35.28
N ALA A 1000 12.06 -11.21 34.09
CA ALA A 1000 11.16 -10.75 33.04
C ALA A 1000 9.71 -11.10 33.39
N GLU A 1001 8.80 -10.14 33.19
CA GLU A 1001 7.38 -10.34 33.32
C GLU A 1001 6.84 -10.96 32.03
N VAL A 1002 6.11 -12.08 32.11
CA VAL A 1002 5.48 -12.70 30.94
C VAL A 1002 4.14 -12.02 30.68
N LEU A 1003 4.02 -11.39 29.52
CA LEU A 1003 2.83 -10.63 29.11
C LEU A 1003 1.86 -11.52 28.34
N ILE A 1004 2.35 -12.26 27.33
CA ILE A 1004 1.53 -13.10 26.45
C ILE A 1004 2.13 -14.51 26.39
N ARG A 1005 1.25 -15.51 26.48
CA ARG A 1005 1.61 -16.92 26.33
C ARG A 1005 0.51 -17.67 25.59
N ALA A 1006 0.88 -18.45 24.58
CA ALA A 1006 -0.02 -19.39 23.93
C ALA A 1006 -0.69 -20.32 24.94
N GLN A 1007 -1.95 -20.69 24.69
CA GLN A 1007 -2.72 -21.59 25.54
C GLN A 1007 -1.94 -22.88 25.82
N GLU A 1008 -2.11 -23.45 27.02
CA GLU A 1008 -1.31 -24.59 27.49
C GLU A 1008 -1.34 -25.80 26.54
N LYS A 1009 -2.46 -25.98 25.83
CA LYS A 1009 -2.67 -27.08 24.91
C LYS A 1009 -3.70 -26.71 23.84
N ASP A 1010 -3.52 -27.25 22.64
CA ASP A 1010 -4.45 -27.13 21.51
C ASP A 1010 -4.74 -25.64 21.20
N SER A 1011 -3.68 -24.83 21.20
CA SER A 1011 -3.75 -23.38 21.01
C SER A 1011 -4.11 -22.96 19.59
N PHE A 1012 -3.62 -23.69 18.58
CA PHE A 1012 -3.80 -23.38 17.16
C PHE A 1012 -5.27 -23.38 16.73
N ILE A 1013 -5.64 -22.40 15.90
CA ILE A 1013 -6.98 -22.28 15.30
C ILE A 1013 -6.89 -22.53 13.78
N VAL A 1014 -6.18 -21.67 13.04
CA VAL A 1014 -6.01 -21.74 11.57
C VAL A 1014 -4.66 -21.15 11.15
N GLY A 1015 -4.24 -21.39 9.90
CA GLY A 1015 -2.97 -20.91 9.33
C GLY A 1015 -2.08 -22.04 8.81
N CYS A 1016 -0.80 -21.74 8.59
CA CYS A 1016 0.20 -22.69 8.10
C CYS A 1016 1.31 -22.89 9.14
N MET A 1017 1.18 -23.95 9.93
CA MET A 1017 2.09 -24.29 11.03
C MET A 1017 2.54 -25.76 10.95
N ALA A 1018 3.10 -26.17 9.81
CA ALA A 1018 3.63 -27.52 9.61
C ALA A 1018 4.78 -27.90 10.58
N GLY A 1019 5.38 -26.91 11.27
CA GLY A 1019 6.57 -27.04 12.11
C GLY A 1019 6.37 -27.47 13.57
N GLY A 1020 5.13 -27.59 14.07
CA GLY A 1020 4.90 -28.10 15.43
C GLY A 1020 3.71 -27.48 16.15
N SER A 1021 3.89 -27.18 17.44
CA SER A 1021 2.86 -26.57 18.29
C SER A 1021 3.46 -25.37 19.01
N MET A 1022 2.68 -24.30 19.12
CA MET A 1022 3.00 -23.13 19.94
C MET A 1022 2.57 -23.31 21.41
N ASP A 1023 1.94 -24.43 21.77
CA ASP A 1023 1.36 -24.65 23.09
C ASP A 1023 2.31 -24.27 24.23
N ASN A 1024 1.81 -23.43 25.15
CA ASN A 1024 2.55 -22.90 26.29
C ASN A 1024 3.81 -22.05 25.94
N GLY A 1025 4.01 -21.71 24.68
CA GLY A 1025 5.07 -20.81 24.21
C GLY A 1025 4.87 -19.39 24.72
N VAL A 1026 5.96 -18.75 25.16
CA VAL A 1026 5.95 -17.34 25.59
C VAL A 1026 6.15 -16.45 24.37
N GLU A 1027 5.27 -15.49 24.18
CA GLU A 1027 5.24 -14.66 22.97
C GLU A 1027 5.53 -13.19 23.27
N ALA A 1028 5.35 -12.75 24.51
CA ALA A 1028 5.75 -11.41 24.91
C ALA A 1028 6.24 -11.34 26.36
N ILE A 1029 7.26 -10.51 26.58
CA ILE A 1029 7.82 -10.21 27.90
C ILE A 1029 8.09 -8.72 28.06
N ALA A 1030 8.02 -8.22 29.30
CA ALA A 1030 8.61 -6.95 29.71
C ALA A 1030 9.84 -7.22 30.58
N TRP A 1031 10.94 -6.52 30.34
CA TRP A 1031 12.18 -6.72 31.07
C TRP A 1031 12.92 -5.41 31.31
N THR A 1032 13.43 -5.26 32.53
CA THR A 1032 14.34 -4.18 32.92
C THR A 1032 15.53 -4.71 33.71
N ASP A 1033 16.70 -4.07 33.52
CA ASP A 1033 17.87 -4.22 34.39
C ASP A 1033 18.07 -3.04 35.37
N GLY A 1034 17.09 -2.13 35.41
CA GLY A 1034 17.14 -0.87 36.17
C GLY A 1034 17.74 0.31 35.41
N THR A 1035 18.27 0.10 34.20
CA THR A 1035 18.63 1.16 33.25
C THR A 1035 17.86 1.01 31.94
N MET A 1036 17.97 -0.15 31.29
CA MET A 1036 17.19 -0.44 30.08
C MET A 1036 15.78 -0.89 30.45
N ASP A 1037 14.80 -0.45 29.65
CA ASP A 1037 13.42 -0.90 29.70
C ASP A 1037 13.03 -1.41 28.31
N ILE A 1038 12.77 -2.71 28.21
CA ILE A 1038 12.52 -3.38 26.92
C ILE A 1038 11.28 -4.26 27.04
N THR A 1039 10.27 -3.93 26.24
CA THR A 1039 9.13 -4.81 25.96
C THR A 1039 9.39 -5.54 24.64
N VAL A 1040 9.25 -6.86 24.66
CA VAL A 1040 9.49 -7.72 23.50
C VAL A 1040 8.21 -8.45 23.15
N PHE A 1041 7.76 -8.28 21.91
CA PHE A 1041 6.79 -9.14 21.23
C PHE A 1041 7.54 -9.98 20.22
N ALA A 1042 7.53 -11.30 20.39
CA ALA A 1042 8.28 -12.23 19.54
C ALA A 1042 7.77 -12.24 18.09
N ASN A 1043 6.48 -11.94 17.90
CA ASN A 1043 5.81 -11.87 16.61
C ASN A 1043 5.45 -10.43 16.25
N SER A 1044 5.19 -10.20 14.96
CA SER A 1044 4.72 -8.90 14.49
C SER A 1044 3.34 -8.61 15.08
N ILE A 1045 3.14 -7.37 15.52
CA ILE A 1045 1.82 -6.84 15.91
C ILE A 1045 1.27 -5.83 14.90
N VAL A 1046 2.00 -5.64 13.78
CA VAL A 1046 1.63 -4.68 12.73
C VAL A 1046 1.75 -5.27 11.33
N ASN A 1047 1.73 -6.60 11.18
CA ASN A 1047 2.02 -7.24 9.89
C ASN A 1047 1.18 -6.64 8.76
N ARG A 1048 1.86 -6.10 7.74
CA ARG A 1048 1.29 -5.39 6.58
C ARG A 1048 0.16 -4.40 6.90
N ALA A 1049 0.15 -3.85 8.12
CA ALA A 1049 -0.87 -2.95 8.63
C ALA A 1049 -2.35 -3.45 8.59
N HIS A 1050 -2.60 -4.77 8.46
CA HIS A 1050 -3.97 -5.33 8.46
C HIS A 1050 -4.37 -6.03 9.76
N GLN A 1051 -3.38 -6.43 10.58
CA GLN A 1051 -3.55 -6.96 11.93
C GLN A 1051 -3.75 -5.81 12.93
N GLN A 1052 -4.94 -5.20 12.92
CA GLN A 1052 -5.21 -3.95 13.65
C GLN A 1052 -5.63 -4.15 15.11
N ASP A 1053 -6.16 -5.32 15.48
CA ASP A 1053 -6.52 -5.64 16.88
C ASP A 1053 -5.28 -5.56 17.80
N ASP A 1054 -4.16 -6.09 17.31
CA ASP A 1054 -2.91 -6.21 18.06
C ASP A 1054 -2.16 -4.88 18.23
N TYR A 1055 -2.61 -3.80 17.56
CA TYR A 1055 -2.09 -2.45 17.78
C TYR A 1055 -2.30 -1.99 19.21
N LEU A 1056 -3.33 -2.50 19.88
CA LEU A 1056 -3.63 -2.17 21.27
C LEU A 1056 -2.50 -2.63 22.20
N PHE A 1057 -1.82 -3.74 21.94
CA PHE A 1057 -0.64 -4.13 22.72
C PHE A 1057 0.48 -3.08 22.61
N ALA A 1058 0.75 -2.60 21.39
CA ALA A 1058 1.78 -1.60 21.13
C ALA A 1058 1.44 -0.25 21.78
N SER A 1059 0.22 0.23 21.56
CA SER A 1059 -0.23 1.52 22.09
C SER A 1059 -0.35 1.51 23.61
N ASN A 1060 -0.79 0.41 24.22
CA ASN A 1060 -0.82 0.25 25.67
C ASN A 1060 0.59 0.28 26.27
N ALA A 1061 1.54 -0.43 25.66
CA ALA A 1061 2.94 -0.36 26.08
C ALA A 1061 3.47 1.08 26.00
N ILE A 1062 3.26 1.77 24.87
CA ILE A 1062 3.66 3.17 24.70
C ILE A 1062 3.03 4.08 25.77
N PHE A 1063 1.71 4.06 25.95
CA PHE A 1063 1.05 4.96 26.90
C PHE A 1063 1.42 4.64 28.35
N SER A 1064 1.70 3.38 28.68
CA SER A 1064 2.13 2.99 30.02
C SER A 1064 3.49 3.61 30.42
N GLU A 1065 4.40 3.79 29.46
CA GLU A 1065 5.68 4.49 29.65
C GLU A 1065 5.52 6.01 29.87
N MET A 1066 4.39 6.56 29.46
CA MET A 1066 4.13 8.00 29.52
C MET A 1066 3.29 8.41 30.75
N LEU A 1067 3.07 7.51 31.69
CA LEU A 1067 2.22 7.78 32.86
C LEU A 1067 2.93 8.65 33.89
N ALA A 1068 2.21 9.65 34.40
CA ALA A 1068 2.66 10.46 35.52
C ALA A 1068 2.77 9.64 36.82
N ASP A 1069 3.67 10.04 37.71
CA ASP A 1069 3.86 9.43 39.03
C ASP A 1069 2.66 9.61 39.96
N GLU A 1070 1.93 10.73 39.82
CA GLU A 1070 0.81 11.09 40.67
C GLU A 1070 -0.54 10.67 40.05
N PRO A 1071 -1.53 10.28 40.87
CA PRO A 1071 -2.88 10.04 40.40
C PRO A 1071 -3.48 11.25 39.69
N LEU A 1072 -4.17 11.01 38.58
CA LEU A 1072 -4.94 12.04 37.89
C LEU A 1072 -6.22 12.34 38.67
N GLU A 1073 -6.45 13.63 38.93
CA GLU A 1073 -7.68 14.12 39.53
C GLU A 1073 -8.28 15.24 38.66
N PHE A 1074 -9.47 15.01 38.09
CA PHE A 1074 -10.27 16.09 37.54
C PHE A 1074 -11.01 16.81 38.67
N SER A 1075 -10.25 17.58 39.46
CA SER A 1075 -10.84 18.26 40.62
C SER A 1075 -12.01 19.18 40.22
N ALA A 1076 -13.10 19.09 40.98
CA ALA A 1076 -14.18 20.06 40.93
C ALA A 1076 -13.64 21.46 41.27
N VAL A 1077 -14.15 22.52 40.64
CA VAL A 1077 -13.77 23.88 41.04
C VAL A 1077 -14.24 24.09 42.47
N THR A 1078 -13.30 24.35 43.37
CA THR A 1078 -13.59 24.66 44.75
C THR A 1078 -13.54 26.17 44.96
N ARG A 1079 -14.08 26.61 46.09
CA ARG A 1079 -13.96 28.01 46.51
C ARG A 1079 -12.48 28.43 46.67
N GLY A 1080 -11.61 27.51 47.10
CA GLY A 1080 -10.17 27.73 47.20
C GLY A 1080 -9.50 27.90 45.83
N THR A 1081 -9.86 27.10 44.83
CA THR A 1081 -9.26 27.22 43.49
C THR A 1081 -9.71 28.49 42.75
N LEU A 1082 -10.95 28.93 42.90
CA LEU A 1082 -11.37 30.25 42.37
C LEU A 1082 -10.62 31.41 43.07
N ALA A 1083 -10.38 31.31 44.38
CA ALA A 1083 -9.59 32.32 45.09
C ALA A 1083 -8.17 32.38 44.53
N GLN A 1084 -7.54 31.21 44.31
CA GLN A 1084 -6.22 31.09 43.70
C GLN A 1084 -6.18 31.72 42.31
N GLU A 1085 -7.13 31.38 41.44
CA GLU A 1085 -7.21 31.92 40.08
C GLU A 1085 -7.29 33.45 40.05
N LEU A 1086 -8.14 34.05 40.89
CA LEU A 1086 -8.25 35.51 41.00
C LEU A 1086 -6.97 36.14 41.56
N TYR A 1087 -6.35 35.51 42.55
CA TYR A 1087 -5.11 35.96 43.16
C TYR A 1087 -3.95 36.01 42.16
N GLU A 1088 -3.85 35.00 41.30
CA GLU A 1088 -2.83 34.94 40.25
C GLU A 1088 -3.04 36.00 39.17
N ARG A 1089 -4.30 36.20 38.74
CA ARG A 1089 -4.66 37.26 37.79
C ARG A 1089 -4.32 38.66 38.29
N GLU A 1090 -4.30 38.85 39.60
CA GLU A 1090 -3.92 40.10 40.25
C GLU A 1090 -2.42 40.26 40.48
N GLY A 1091 -1.61 39.30 40.00
CA GLY A 1091 -0.15 39.34 40.16
C GLY A 1091 0.31 38.96 41.58
N LYS A 1092 -0.42 38.07 42.25
CA LYS A 1092 -0.11 37.53 43.59
C LYS A 1092 0.11 38.64 44.65
N PRO A 1093 -0.89 39.52 44.86
CA PRO A 1093 -0.79 40.67 45.77
C PRO A 1093 -0.68 40.25 47.25
N THR A 1094 -0.03 41.03 48.10
CA THR A 1094 0.04 40.69 49.54
C THR A 1094 -1.30 40.92 50.23
N GLY A 1095 -1.86 39.87 50.85
CA GLY A 1095 -3.11 39.91 51.62
C GLY A 1095 -2.88 39.92 53.14
N GLY A 1096 -3.82 40.46 53.90
CA GLY A 1096 -3.83 40.32 55.37
C GLY A 1096 -4.40 38.97 55.79
N ALA A 1097 -3.92 38.41 56.91
CA ALA A 1097 -4.45 37.13 57.43
C ALA A 1097 -5.94 37.23 57.76
N ALA A 1098 -6.78 36.44 57.10
CA ALA A 1098 -8.24 36.46 57.26
C ALA A 1098 -8.73 35.66 58.47
N GLY A 1099 -7.89 34.75 58.99
CA GLY A 1099 -8.08 34.11 60.30
C GLY A 1099 -9.19 33.04 60.35
N PHE A 1100 -9.41 32.29 59.27
CA PHE A 1100 -10.36 31.17 59.26
C PHE A 1100 -9.75 29.92 59.90
N ASP A 1101 -10.53 29.20 60.72
CA ASP A 1101 -10.12 28.01 61.46
C ASP A 1101 -9.99 26.77 60.57
N ASP A 1102 -10.63 26.77 59.39
CA ASP A 1102 -10.64 25.69 58.40
C ASP A 1102 -9.59 25.86 57.28
N MET A 1103 -8.55 26.65 57.55
CA MET A 1103 -7.42 26.89 56.65
C MET A 1103 -6.11 26.44 57.31
N ALA A 1104 -5.42 25.47 56.71
CA ALA A 1104 -4.05 25.15 57.11
C ALA A 1104 -3.09 26.28 56.72
N GLU A 1105 -2.15 26.61 57.60
CA GLU A 1105 -1.23 27.75 57.45
C GLU A 1105 -0.27 27.60 56.24
N ASP A 1106 -0.12 26.36 55.73
CA ASP A 1106 0.72 25.94 54.60
C ASP A 1106 -0.08 25.47 53.37
N ALA A 1107 -1.42 25.61 53.35
CA ALA A 1107 -2.22 25.23 52.19
C ALA A 1107 -1.85 26.07 50.95
N ALA A 1108 -1.77 25.44 49.77
CA ALA A 1108 -1.35 26.07 48.52
C ALA A 1108 -2.17 27.32 48.11
N TYR A 1109 -3.42 27.40 48.57
CA TYR A 1109 -4.36 28.51 48.33
C TYR A 1109 -4.51 29.47 49.53
N ALA A 1110 -3.71 29.32 50.60
CA ALA A 1110 -3.86 30.09 51.83
C ALA A 1110 -3.69 31.61 51.60
N ASP A 1111 -2.64 32.01 50.87
CA ASP A 1111 -2.40 33.41 50.52
C ASP A 1111 -3.52 33.99 49.67
N ALA A 1112 -4.00 33.20 48.71
CA ALA A 1112 -5.07 33.60 47.82
C ALA A 1112 -6.41 33.77 48.53
N VAL A 1113 -6.78 32.85 49.42
CA VAL A 1113 -7.99 32.97 50.25
C VAL A 1113 -7.89 34.15 51.21
N ASN A 1114 -6.73 34.34 51.86
CA ASN A 1114 -6.49 35.48 52.74
C ASN A 1114 -6.64 36.80 51.99
N TRP A 1115 -6.03 36.92 50.82
CA TRP A 1115 -6.18 38.08 49.95
C TRP A 1115 -7.64 38.28 49.54
N ALA A 1116 -8.28 37.28 48.94
CA ALA A 1116 -9.64 37.38 48.42
C ALA A 1116 -10.65 37.75 49.51
N ALA A 1117 -10.45 37.24 50.74
CA ALA A 1117 -11.23 37.61 51.91
C ALA A 1117 -10.94 39.04 52.39
N SER A 1118 -9.66 39.44 52.46
CA SER A 1118 -9.26 40.78 52.91
C SER A 1118 -9.72 41.89 51.94
N GLU A 1119 -9.75 41.60 50.64
CA GLU A 1119 -10.25 42.52 49.62
C GLU A 1119 -11.78 42.52 49.51
N GLY A 1120 -12.45 41.58 50.20
CA GLY A 1120 -13.91 41.43 50.20
C GLY A 1120 -14.48 40.81 48.92
N VAL A 1121 -13.61 40.27 48.05
CA VAL A 1121 -13.97 39.59 46.79
C VAL A 1121 -14.66 38.26 47.09
N MET A 1122 -14.11 37.50 48.03
CA MET A 1122 -14.72 36.29 48.57
C MET A 1122 -15.01 36.47 50.06
N LYS A 1123 -16.02 35.76 50.57
CA LYS A 1123 -16.33 35.73 52.01
C LYS A 1123 -16.48 34.29 52.45
N GLY A 1124 -16.04 33.99 53.67
CA GLY A 1124 -16.32 32.70 54.29
C GLY A 1124 -17.80 32.53 54.61
N TYR A 1125 -18.21 31.29 54.86
CA TYR A 1125 -19.55 30.96 55.34
C TYR A 1125 -19.83 31.56 56.72
N SER A 1126 -18.77 31.74 57.52
CA SER A 1126 -18.83 32.42 58.82
C SER A 1126 -17.53 33.19 59.08
N ALA A 1127 -17.44 33.85 60.23
CA ALA A 1127 -16.20 34.48 60.68
C ALA A 1127 -15.04 33.49 60.93
N ALA A 1128 -15.35 32.20 61.10
CA ALA A 1128 -14.39 31.15 61.42
C ALA A 1128 -14.21 30.10 60.32
N ALA A 1129 -15.02 30.10 59.25
CA ALA A 1129 -14.98 29.06 58.21
C ALA A 1129 -15.11 29.64 56.81
N PHE A 1130 -14.13 29.35 55.94
CA PHE A 1130 -14.13 29.73 54.53
C PHE A 1130 -14.71 28.66 53.59
N GLY A 1131 -14.50 27.39 53.93
CA GLY A 1131 -14.78 26.22 53.10
C GLY A 1131 -13.96 26.19 51.81
N PRO A 1132 -12.62 26.19 51.86
CA PRO A 1132 -11.78 26.25 50.66
C PRO A 1132 -11.85 24.98 49.80
N GLY A 1133 -12.13 23.83 50.41
CA GLY A 1133 -12.31 22.55 49.69
C GLY A 1133 -13.73 22.30 49.18
N ASP A 1134 -14.69 23.17 49.51
CA ASP A 1134 -16.09 22.97 49.09
C ASP A 1134 -16.25 23.30 47.60
N SER A 1135 -17.05 22.49 46.91
CA SER A 1135 -17.45 22.75 45.52
C SER A 1135 -18.09 24.12 45.39
N LEU A 1136 -17.63 24.88 44.40
CA LEU A 1136 -18.15 26.20 44.09
C LEU A 1136 -19.49 26.06 43.35
N THR A 1137 -20.55 26.65 43.88
CA THR A 1137 -21.84 26.70 43.16
C THR A 1137 -21.90 27.86 42.17
N ARG A 1138 -22.77 27.78 41.15
CA ARG A 1138 -22.96 28.84 40.14
C ARG A 1138 -23.42 30.17 40.76
N GLU A 1139 -24.30 30.13 41.77
CA GLU A 1139 -24.73 31.34 42.49
C GLU A 1139 -23.61 31.94 43.37
N GLN A 1140 -22.68 31.11 43.87
CA GLN A 1140 -21.47 31.60 44.53
C GLN A 1140 -20.50 32.22 43.52
N LEU A 1141 -20.28 31.59 42.36
CA LEU A 1141 -19.46 32.15 41.28
C LEU A 1141 -19.97 33.53 40.88
N ALA A 1142 -21.27 33.69 40.64
CA ALA A 1142 -21.90 34.97 40.33
C ALA A 1142 -21.59 36.04 41.39
N VAL A 1143 -21.73 35.69 42.68
CA VAL A 1143 -21.44 36.60 43.80
C VAL A 1143 -19.97 37.01 43.87
N VAL A 1144 -19.05 36.09 43.61
CA VAL A 1144 -17.62 36.39 43.62
C VAL A 1144 -17.25 37.30 42.45
N LEU A 1145 -17.70 36.99 41.23
CA LEU A 1145 -17.46 37.80 40.04
C LEU A 1145 -18.07 39.20 40.18
N TYR A 1146 -19.27 39.31 40.73
CA TYR A 1146 -19.91 40.61 40.98
C TYR A 1146 -19.10 41.49 41.94
N ARG A 1147 -18.62 40.92 43.05
CA ARG A 1147 -17.78 41.65 44.01
C ARG A 1147 -16.42 41.99 43.43
N TYR A 1148 -15.85 41.10 42.63
CA TYR A 1148 -14.62 41.34 41.92
C TYR A 1148 -14.78 42.51 40.94
N ALA A 1149 -15.84 42.52 40.15
CA ALA A 1149 -16.21 43.61 39.24
C ALA A 1149 -16.36 44.95 39.97
N GLN A 1150 -17.09 44.96 41.09
CA GLN A 1150 -17.22 46.13 41.97
C GLN A 1150 -15.87 46.66 42.44
N LYS A 1151 -14.98 45.75 42.86
CA LYS A 1151 -13.64 46.10 43.35
C LYS A 1151 -12.78 46.72 42.25
N LYS A 1152 -12.90 46.20 41.03
CA LYS A 1152 -12.19 46.69 39.85
C LYS A 1152 -12.78 47.96 39.24
N GLY A 1153 -13.98 48.35 39.67
CA GLY A 1153 -14.68 49.52 39.13
C GLY A 1153 -15.30 49.26 37.75
N TYR A 1154 -15.57 48.00 37.41
CA TYR A 1154 -16.23 47.63 36.15
C TYR A 1154 -17.68 48.11 36.14
N GLU A 1155 -18.20 48.40 34.94
CA GLU A 1155 -19.58 48.88 34.79
C GLU A 1155 -20.58 47.76 35.13
N LEU A 1156 -21.52 48.05 36.03
CA LEU A 1156 -22.52 47.09 36.51
C LEU A 1156 -23.88 47.31 35.85
N ALA A 1157 -23.91 47.73 34.58
CA ALA A 1157 -25.13 48.00 33.84
C ALA A 1157 -26.05 46.76 33.85
N GLN A 1158 -27.35 46.98 34.07
CA GLN A 1158 -28.35 45.92 34.31
C GLN A 1158 -29.32 45.73 33.12
N ASP A 1159 -28.92 46.10 31.91
CA ASP A 1159 -29.76 45.91 30.73
C ASP A 1159 -29.57 44.49 30.18
N GLY A 1160 -30.51 43.58 30.47
CA GLY A 1160 -30.43 42.18 30.03
C GLY A 1160 -31.61 41.30 30.49
N PRO A 1161 -31.52 39.96 30.37
CA PRO A 1161 -32.58 39.02 30.69
C PRO A 1161 -32.90 38.97 32.19
N ALA A 1162 -34.17 39.09 32.56
CA ALA A 1162 -34.54 39.03 33.97
C ALA A 1162 -34.52 37.57 34.45
N LEU A 1163 -34.16 37.32 35.72
CA LEU A 1163 -34.15 35.95 36.28
C LEU A 1163 -35.47 35.17 36.09
N LYS A 1164 -36.61 35.88 35.99
CA LYS A 1164 -37.93 35.30 35.69
C LYS A 1164 -38.01 34.59 34.33
N ASP A 1165 -37.07 34.85 33.43
CA ASP A 1165 -37.01 34.29 32.08
C ASP A 1165 -36.38 32.88 32.10
N PHE A 1166 -35.81 32.45 33.24
CA PHE A 1166 -35.32 31.09 33.48
C PHE A 1166 -36.30 30.30 34.35
N THR A 1167 -36.46 29.02 34.04
CA THR A 1167 -37.48 28.16 34.67
C THR A 1167 -37.27 27.98 36.18
N ASP A 1168 -36.03 28.04 36.63
CA ASP A 1168 -35.59 27.93 38.03
C ASP A 1168 -35.06 29.26 38.59
N GLY A 1169 -35.35 30.40 37.95
CA GLY A 1169 -34.88 31.71 38.43
C GLY A 1169 -35.33 32.06 39.85
N ASN A 1170 -36.45 31.49 40.31
CA ASN A 1170 -36.92 31.63 41.70
C ASN A 1170 -36.14 30.77 42.70
N ALA A 1171 -35.28 29.86 42.24
CA ALA A 1171 -34.41 29.05 43.08
C ALA A 1171 -33.16 29.81 43.53
N VAL A 1172 -32.80 30.94 42.89
CA VAL A 1172 -31.64 31.75 43.28
C VAL A 1172 -31.78 32.20 44.74
N SER A 1173 -30.76 31.91 45.56
CA SER A 1173 -30.76 32.29 46.96
C SER A 1173 -30.85 33.80 47.12
N GLY A 1174 -31.59 34.28 48.14
CA GLY A 1174 -31.79 35.73 48.34
C GLY A 1174 -30.50 36.53 48.53
N TRP A 1175 -29.41 35.90 49.00
CA TRP A 1175 -28.09 36.53 49.14
C TRP A 1175 -27.30 36.60 47.82
N ALA A 1176 -27.66 35.80 46.82
CA ALA A 1176 -27.06 35.78 45.49
C ALA A 1176 -27.89 36.53 44.44
N LEU A 1177 -29.15 36.87 44.76
CA LEU A 1177 -30.13 37.42 43.81
C LEU A 1177 -29.60 38.61 42.99
N GLU A 1178 -28.97 39.59 43.65
CA GLU A 1178 -28.42 40.78 42.98
C GLU A 1178 -27.26 40.41 42.04
N ALA A 1179 -26.32 39.59 42.51
CA ALA A 1179 -25.15 39.20 41.74
C ALA A 1179 -25.52 38.28 40.57
N MET A 1180 -26.45 37.35 40.77
CA MET A 1180 -26.93 36.47 39.71
C MET A 1180 -27.73 37.24 38.66
N THR A 1181 -28.56 38.20 39.09
CA THR A 1181 -29.26 39.11 38.16
C THR A 1181 -28.26 39.89 37.32
N TRP A 1182 -27.22 40.44 37.94
CA TRP A 1182 -26.16 41.14 37.23
C TRP A 1182 -25.40 40.23 36.26
N ALA A 1183 -24.98 39.04 36.71
CA ALA A 1183 -24.16 38.14 35.90
C ALA A 1183 -24.91 37.69 34.64
N VAL A 1184 -26.22 37.44 34.76
CA VAL A 1184 -27.09 37.11 33.63
C VAL A 1184 -27.34 38.32 32.72
N ASN A 1185 -27.61 39.49 33.30
CA ASN A 1185 -27.84 40.71 32.51
C ASN A 1185 -26.63 41.13 31.69
N THR A 1186 -25.43 40.94 32.24
CA THR A 1186 -24.17 41.30 31.59
C THR A 1186 -23.63 40.20 30.68
N GLY A 1187 -24.29 39.02 30.64
CA GLY A 1187 -23.84 37.86 29.88
C GLY A 1187 -22.60 37.16 30.48
N VAL A 1188 -22.10 37.60 31.64
CA VAL A 1188 -20.99 36.95 32.37
C VAL A 1188 -21.36 35.52 32.79
N LEU A 1189 -22.63 35.26 33.05
CA LEU A 1189 -23.19 33.91 33.16
C LEU A 1189 -24.42 33.80 32.27
N THR A 1190 -24.54 32.69 31.55
CA THR A 1190 -25.71 32.34 30.73
C THR A 1190 -26.47 31.17 31.35
N GLY A 1191 -27.75 31.00 30.99
CA GLY A 1191 -28.50 29.80 31.34
C GLY A 1191 -28.08 28.60 30.50
N LYS A 1192 -28.47 27.41 30.96
CA LYS A 1192 -28.24 26.13 30.29
C LYS A 1192 -29.21 25.94 29.13
N GLU A 1193 -28.92 25.01 28.23
CA GLU A 1193 -29.72 24.72 27.03
C GLU A 1193 -31.17 24.32 27.35
N ASP A 1194 -31.39 23.72 28.52
CA ASP A 1194 -32.71 23.33 29.04
C ASP A 1194 -33.55 24.51 29.58
N GLY A 1195 -33.01 25.73 29.54
CA GLY A 1195 -33.67 26.95 30.02
C GLY A 1195 -33.58 27.18 31.53
N THR A 1196 -32.66 26.49 32.24
CA THR A 1196 -32.39 26.68 33.68
C THR A 1196 -31.12 27.53 33.94
N LEU A 1197 -30.95 28.03 35.16
CA LEU A 1197 -29.73 28.66 35.67
C LEU A 1197 -28.92 27.70 36.55
N ALA A 1198 -29.56 26.71 37.18
CA ALA A 1198 -29.01 25.81 38.18
C ALA A 1198 -28.21 26.53 39.28
N PRO A 1199 -28.81 27.47 40.04
CA PRO A 1199 -28.06 28.37 40.93
C PRO A 1199 -27.26 27.62 42.02
N GLN A 1200 -27.83 26.59 42.63
CA GLN A 1200 -27.12 25.75 43.63
C GLN A 1200 -26.30 24.62 43.01
N GLY A 1201 -26.29 24.47 41.68
CA GLY A 1201 -25.45 23.47 40.99
C GLY A 1201 -23.97 23.85 41.06
N ALA A 1202 -23.10 22.84 41.03
CA ALA A 1202 -21.65 23.03 40.96
C ALA A 1202 -21.27 23.77 39.66
N ALA A 1203 -20.39 24.76 39.78
CA ALA A 1203 -19.78 25.46 38.66
C ALA A 1203 -18.62 24.63 38.12
N THR A 1204 -18.58 24.43 36.80
CA THR A 1204 -17.49 23.69 36.15
C THR A 1204 -16.27 24.60 35.93
N ALA A 1205 -15.10 24.01 35.71
CA ALA A 1205 -13.90 24.77 35.36
C ALA A 1205 -14.08 25.60 34.09
N ALA A 1206 -14.75 25.04 33.08
CA ALA A 1206 -15.08 25.74 31.84
C ALA A 1206 -15.99 26.94 32.08
N GLU A 1207 -17.04 26.78 32.89
CA GLU A 1207 -17.96 27.88 33.23
C GLU A 1207 -17.23 29.01 33.98
N VAL A 1208 -16.31 28.67 34.88
CA VAL A 1208 -15.51 29.64 35.64
C VAL A 1208 -14.54 30.39 34.72
N THR A 1209 -13.81 29.69 33.85
CA THR A 1209 -12.88 30.30 32.88
C THR A 1209 -13.63 31.22 31.93
N GLN A 1210 -14.72 30.74 31.32
CA GLN A 1210 -15.54 31.54 30.41
C GLN A 1210 -16.10 32.79 31.10
N ALA A 1211 -16.63 32.65 32.32
CA ALA A 1211 -17.17 33.78 33.05
C ALA A 1211 -16.08 34.83 33.40
N LEU A 1212 -14.85 34.39 33.70
CA LEU A 1212 -13.71 35.30 33.93
C LEU A 1212 -13.25 36.02 32.66
N GLU A 1213 -13.25 35.34 31.51
CA GLU A 1213 -12.94 35.94 30.20
C GLU A 1213 -13.99 36.98 29.80
N LEU A 1214 -15.28 36.63 29.92
CA LEU A 1214 -16.39 37.53 29.64
C LEU A 1214 -16.40 38.73 30.60
N LEU A 1215 -16.07 38.51 31.86
CA LEU A 1215 -15.91 39.60 32.83
C LEU A 1215 -14.76 40.54 32.46
N ALA A 1216 -13.65 40.02 31.95
CA ALA A 1216 -12.53 40.82 31.47
C ALA A 1216 -12.89 41.59 30.18
N ALA A 1217 -13.67 40.99 29.27
CA ALA A 1217 -14.16 41.64 28.07
C ALA A 1217 -15.15 42.78 28.38
N ALA A 1218 -16.01 42.60 29.39
CA ALA A 1218 -16.94 43.63 29.87
C ALA A 1218 -16.25 44.83 30.57
N ALA A 1219 -14.94 44.73 30.84
CA ALA A 1219 -14.14 45.80 31.44
C ALA A 1219 -13.47 46.75 30.43
N GLY A 1220 -13.46 46.39 29.14
CA GLY A 1220 -12.93 47.19 28.03
C GLY A 1220 -14.03 47.86 27.22
#